data_AF-A0A8X6QVJ3-F1
#
_entry.id   AF-A0A8X6QVJ3-F1
#
_cell.length_a   1.000
_cell.length_b   1.000
_cell.length_c   1.000
_cell.angle_alpha   90.00
_cell.angle_beta   90.00
_cell.angle_gamma   90.00
#
_symmetry.space_group_name_H-M   'P 1'
#
loop_
_entity.id
_entity.type
_entity.pdbx_description
1 polymer ?
#
loop_
_entity_poly.entity_id
_entity_poly.type
_entity_poly.pdbx_seq_one_letter_code
_entity_poly.pdbx_strand_id
1 'polypeptide(L)'
;MRCEEGGVAGAHDTDAAHDPFLEAFDSGPESSPDSGHRLFTVCLSAAVAKPGWSANRPSYSKTGGATTFIRIPLKARFFGLSGRGIVPLLELCGLFRSWIAPENLLIQWKTHARFHPKTRDLLIPSRVLPEFFRGITRDVKLVAASPLAPWQKLTAIRAHVLSRAEFLCRNSHIQKRDVADLDKTLISTGKRILNLPTRANVNLVHLSSNKGGAALPHFRALLDVHAISHAFRLLASDDQLTSDVAFAGLQGVVRKKILRDPTPSECAEFLNGNKAGDFARESGDHSTLWSRARQAADRLYKYIKFSWIYNEELGCFNLNIFRSPNPVCVVPSTAGLVARLLRDDLESHYIRQLSSLVDQGKTVEVFSQHPASNHFLQAGDFTRFCDWNFIHRARLGCLQLNATMRFSKRNPKCRKCGYVRETIPHVLNHCKPHSDAWKRRHDAIQNRVARAISSSVGSVSINKKFPGIAQTLIPDMVLTKKSVLPEFFRGITRDVKLVAASPLAPWQKLTAIRAHVLSRAEFLCRNSHIQKRDVADLDKTLISTGKRILNLPTRANVNLVHLSSNKGGAALPHFRALLDVHAISHAFRLLASDDQLTSDVAFAGLQGVVRKKILRDPTPSECAEFLNGNKAGDFARESGDHSTLWSRARQAADRLYKYIKFSWIYNEELGCFNLNIFRSPNPVCVVPSTAGLVARLLRDDLESHYIRQLSSLVDQGKTVEVFSQHPASNHFLQAGDFTRFCDWNFIHRARLGCLQLNATMRFSKRNPKCRKCGYVRETIPHVLNHCKPHSDAWKRRHDAIQNRVARAISSSVGSVSINKKFPGIAQTLIPDMVLTKKS
;
A
#
# COMPACT_ATOMS: atom_id res chain seq x y z
N MET A 1 -66.69 0.60 1.37
CA MET A 1 -67.68 -0.50 1.41
C MET A 1 -67.62 -1.11 2.81
N ARG A 2 -68.77 -1.10 3.51
CA ARG A 2 -69.25 -2.02 4.57
C ARG A 2 -68.29 -2.32 5.76
N CYS A 3 -68.66 -1.92 6.98
CA CYS A 3 -69.51 -2.67 7.93
C CYS A 3 -68.78 -3.93 8.43
N GLU A 4 -68.70 -4.30 9.70
CA GLU A 4 -69.54 -4.03 10.88
C GLU A 4 -68.83 -4.65 12.12
N GLU A 5 -69.18 -4.15 13.31
CA GLU A 5 -69.52 -4.87 14.57
C GLU A 5 -68.59 -5.95 15.14
N GLY A 6 -68.33 -6.08 16.44
CA GLY A 6 -68.91 -5.49 17.65
C GLY A 6 -68.39 -6.26 18.89
N GLY A 7 -68.78 -5.82 20.10
CA GLY A 7 -68.69 -6.60 21.36
C GLY A 7 -67.42 -6.35 22.20
N VAL A 8 -67.34 -5.39 23.14
CA VAL A 8 -67.99 -5.25 24.46
C VAL A 8 -67.27 -5.97 25.62
N ALA A 9 -66.78 -5.11 26.53
CA ALA A 9 -66.67 -5.20 28.00
C ALA A 9 -65.62 -6.09 28.70
N GLY A 10 -64.94 -5.46 29.68
CA GLY A 10 -64.26 -6.12 30.79
C GLY A 10 -63.18 -5.26 31.44
N ALA A 11 -63.56 -4.49 32.46
CA ALA A 11 -62.70 -3.57 33.23
C ALA A 11 -61.60 -4.28 34.04
N HIS A 12 -60.47 -3.60 34.27
CA HIS A 12 -59.95 -3.26 35.61
C HIS A 12 -58.66 -2.43 35.56
N ASP A 13 -58.60 -1.43 36.42
CA ASP A 13 -57.50 -0.51 36.70
C ASP A 13 -56.15 -1.21 36.98
N THR A 14 -55.06 -0.57 36.59
CA THR A 14 -54.02 -0.11 37.55
C THR A 14 -52.97 0.76 36.85
N ASP A 15 -52.64 1.86 37.53
CA ASP A 15 -51.56 2.79 37.21
C ASP A 15 -50.20 2.14 36.97
N ALA A 16 -49.54 2.49 35.86
CA ALA A 16 -48.09 2.49 35.78
C ALA A 16 -47.61 3.51 34.73
N ALA A 17 -46.86 4.50 35.21
CA ALA A 17 -46.17 5.51 34.42
C ALA A 17 -45.27 4.86 33.35
N HIS A 18 -45.51 5.20 32.08
CA HIS A 18 -44.70 4.80 30.94
C HIS A 18 -43.29 5.43 30.99
N ASP A 19 -42.27 4.56 30.99
CA ASP A 19 -40.84 4.87 30.89
C ASP A 19 -40.42 4.88 29.39
N PRO A 20 -39.98 6.01 28.80
CA PRO A 20 -39.69 6.10 27.35
C PRO A 20 -38.29 5.56 26.96
N PHE A 21 -37.70 4.66 27.74
CA PHE A 21 -36.31 4.22 27.55
C PHE A 21 -36.13 2.91 26.74
N LEU A 22 -37.18 2.35 26.13
CA LEU A 22 -37.15 0.98 25.58
C LEU A 22 -37.39 0.77 24.08
N GLU A 23 -37.58 1.80 23.25
CA GLU A 23 -37.79 1.61 21.79
C GLU A 23 -36.66 2.15 20.89
N ALA A 24 -35.41 1.83 21.21
CA ALA A 24 -34.29 2.16 20.29
C ALA A 24 -33.42 0.96 19.89
N PHE A 25 -33.80 -0.27 20.25
CA PHE A 25 -33.08 -1.48 19.87
C PHE A 25 -34.05 -2.66 19.72
N ASP A 26 -34.86 -2.67 18.66
CA ASP A 26 -35.01 -3.82 17.75
C ASP A 26 -36.17 -3.62 16.76
N SER A 27 -36.04 -4.30 15.61
CA SER A 27 -37.00 -4.52 14.52
C SER A 27 -37.06 -3.51 13.34
N GLY A 28 -36.66 -4.01 12.17
CA GLY A 28 -36.83 -3.41 10.84
C GLY A 28 -35.98 -4.17 9.79
N PRO A 29 -36.57 -4.72 8.72
CA PRO A 29 -36.20 -6.04 8.19
C PRO A 29 -35.00 -6.06 7.24
N GLU A 30 -34.43 -7.25 7.12
CA GLU A 30 -33.56 -7.68 6.03
C GLU A 30 -34.21 -7.39 4.67
N SER A 31 -33.64 -6.45 3.91
CA SER A 31 -33.86 -6.39 2.47
C SER A 31 -33.02 -7.49 1.81
N SER A 32 -33.68 -8.44 1.16
CA SER A 32 -33.04 -9.51 0.40
C SER A 32 -32.13 -8.97 -0.72
N PRO A 33 -31.10 -9.74 -1.11
CA PRO A 33 -30.29 -9.43 -2.27
C PRO A 33 -30.82 -10.24 -3.46
N ASP A 34 -31.71 -9.67 -4.28
CA ASP A 34 -31.88 -10.17 -5.66
C ASP A 34 -32.56 -9.13 -6.56
N SER A 35 -31.77 -8.52 -7.44
CA SER A 35 -32.14 -8.15 -8.82
C SER A 35 -31.02 -7.31 -9.42
N GLY A 36 -30.32 -7.85 -10.41
CA GLY A 36 -29.35 -7.08 -11.18
C GLY A 36 -28.18 -7.85 -11.75
N HIS A 37 -28.36 -9.10 -12.22
CA HIS A 37 -27.49 -9.65 -13.23
C HIS A 37 -27.56 -8.78 -14.50
N ARG A 38 -26.66 -7.81 -14.63
CA ARG A 38 -26.28 -7.24 -15.92
C ARG A 38 -24.89 -7.74 -16.28
N LEU A 39 -24.89 -8.73 -17.14
CA LEU A 39 -23.77 -9.14 -17.99
C LEU A 39 -23.13 -7.89 -18.62
N PHE A 40 -21.91 -7.55 -18.20
CA PHE A 40 -21.03 -6.72 -19.03
C PHE A 40 -20.27 -7.65 -19.97
N THR A 41 -20.90 -7.91 -21.11
CA THR A 41 -20.25 -8.42 -22.31
C THR A 41 -19.30 -7.33 -22.82
N VAL A 42 -17.98 -7.55 -22.69
CA VAL A 42 -17.00 -6.72 -23.41
C VAL A 42 -16.97 -7.22 -24.86
N CYS A 43 -17.78 -6.58 -25.71
CA CYS A 43 -17.60 -6.65 -27.16
C CYS A 43 -16.34 -5.88 -27.54
N LEU A 44 -15.25 -6.60 -27.77
CA LEU A 44 -14.16 -6.13 -28.62
C LEU A 44 -14.61 -6.31 -30.08
N SER A 45 -14.88 -5.21 -30.77
CA SER A 45 -14.94 -5.14 -32.24
C SER A 45 -14.16 -3.88 -32.61
N ALA A 46 -12.92 -3.96 -33.08
CA ALA A 46 -12.38 -4.53 -34.31
C ALA A 46 -11.97 -3.37 -35.23
N ALA A 47 -10.68 -3.20 -35.44
CA ALA A 47 -10.16 -2.53 -36.62
C ALA A 47 -8.91 -3.28 -37.07
N VAL A 48 -9.14 -4.15 -38.05
CA VAL A 48 -8.16 -4.80 -38.89
C VAL A 48 -7.54 -3.73 -39.78
N ALA A 49 -6.21 -3.60 -39.78
CA ALA A 49 -5.49 -2.94 -40.86
C ALA A 49 -4.35 -3.87 -41.31
N LYS A 50 -4.45 -4.33 -42.56
CA LYS A 50 -3.36 -4.96 -43.33
C LYS A 50 -2.84 -3.95 -44.38
N PRO A 51 -1.66 -4.21 -44.98
CA PRO A 51 -0.61 -3.20 -45.15
C PRO A 51 -0.41 -2.69 -46.58
N GLY A 52 0.38 -1.61 -46.69
CA GLY A 52 1.26 -1.34 -47.84
C GLY A 52 0.93 -0.06 -48.62
N TRP A 53 1.83 0.93 -48.59
CA TRP A 53 2.62 1.37 -49.75
C TRP A 53 3.53 2.57 -49.42
N SER A 54 4.59 2.65 -50.22
CA SER A 54 5.82 3.42 -50.07
C SER A 54 5.75 4.88 -50.55
N ALA A 55 6.68 5.66 -49.99
CA ALA A 55 7.46 6.74 -50.62
C ALA A 55 6.71 7.92 -51.30
N ASN A 56 6.86 9.12 -50.72
CA ASN A 56 7.65 10.21 -51.32
C ASN A 56 7.59 11.49 -50.47
N ARG A 57 8.75 12.13 -50.26
CA ARG A 57 8.86 13.56 -49.97
C ARG A 57 8.62 14.34 -51.28
N PRO A 58 8.14 15.59 -51.22
CA PRO A 58 9.10 16.69 -51.31
C PRO A 58 8.81 17.90 -50.40
N SER A 59 9.87 18.66 -50.19
CA SER A 59 10.00 20.01 -49.66
C SER A 59 9.33 21.09 -50.53
N TYR A 60 8.83 22.19 -49.93
CA TYR A 60 9.19 23.58 -50.24
C TYR A 60 8.38 24.59 -49.36
N SER A 61 8.75 25.86 -49.48
CA SER A 61 8.76 26.94 -48.48
C SER A 61 7.65 28.00 -48.60
N LYS A 62 7.48 28.75 -47.49
CA LYS A 62 7.24 30.21 -47.35
C LYS A 62 5.88 30.86 -47.72
N THR A 63 5.52 31.80 -46.82
CA THR A 63 4.66 33.00 -46.92
C THR A 63 3.13 32.88 -46.81
N GLY A 64 2.55 33.78 -46.00
CA GLY A 64 1.12 34.11 -46.00
C GLY A 64 0.52 34.25 -44.60
N GLY A 65 0.53 35.46 -44.05
CA GLY A 65 -0.07 35.78 -42.75
C GLY A 65 -1.60 35.78 -42.78
N ALA A 66 -2.20 35.31 -41.68
CA ALA A 66 -3.56 35.67 -41.28
C ALA A 66 -3.66 35.52 -39.76
N THR A 67 -3.82 36.66 -39.10
CA THR A 67 -4.09 36.84 -37.68
C THR A 67 -5.39 36.13 -37.31
N THR A 68 -5.30 35.07 -36.51
CA THR A 68 -6.46 34.52 -35.79
C THR A 68 -6.05 34.21 -34.36
N PHE A 69 -6.72 34.86 -33.40
CA PHE A 69 -6.50 34.71 -31.97
C PHE A 69 -6.76 33.27 -31.53
N ILE A 70 -5.69 32.55 -31.16
CA ILE A 70 -5.78 31.25 -30.50
C ILE A 70 -5.10 31.36 -29.13
N ARG A 71 -5.92 31.21 -28.09
CA ARG A 71 -5.49 31.01 -26.70
C ARG A 71 -4.57 29.79 -26.62
N ILE A 72 -3.30 30.01 -26.31
CA ILE A 72 -2.36 28.95 -25.94
C ILE A 72 -2.31 28.87 -24.41
N PRO A 73 -2.67 27.73 -23.78
CA PRO A 73 -2.35 27.47 -22.39
C PRO A 73 -0.97 26.80 -22.31
N LEU A 74 0.00 27.46 -21.68
CA LEU A 74 1.28 26.83 -21.32
C LEU A 74 1.41 26.72 -19.80
N LYS A 75 1.67 25.48 -19.40
CA LYS A 75 1.77 24.92 -18.04
C LYS A 75 3.05 25.36 -17.31
N ALA A 76 2.98 25.48 -15.99
CA ALA A 76 3.99 24.93 -15.07
C ALA A 76 3.33 24.61 -13.71
N ARG A 77 3.04 23.32 -13.45
CA ARG A 77 3.65 22.47 -12.40
C ARG A 77 3.48 22.95 -10.95
N PHE A 78 2.55 22.33 -10.23
CA PHE A 78 2.80 21.88 -8.85
C PHE A 78 2.32 20.44 -8.67
N PHE A 79 3.17 19.66 -8.01
CA PHE A 79 3.05 18.24 -7.71
C PHE A 79 2.00 17.98 -6.62
N GLY A 80 1.29 16.85 -6.80
CA GLY A 80 0.66 15.96 -5.82
C GLY A 80 0.21 16.45 -4.44
N LEU A 81 -1.07 16.21 -4.12
CA LEU A 81 -1.46 15.16 -3.15
C LEU A 81 -2.99 14.98 -3.13
N SER A 82 -3.40 13.73 -3.40
CA SER A 82 -4.61 13.00 -2.96
C SER A 82 -5.95 13.73 -2.83
N GLY A 83 -6.93 13.30 -3.62
CA GLY A 83 -8.29 13.82 -3.62
C GLY A 83 -9.20 13.34 -2.49
N ARG A 84 -10.31 14.08 -2.35
CA ARG A 84 -11.65 13.61 -1.98
C ARG A 84 -12.66 14.77 -2.20
N GLY A 85 -13.60 14.55 -3.12
CA GLY A 85 -14.97 15.09 -3.10
C GLY A 85 -15.17 16.60 -3.25
N ILE A 86 -15.30 17.09 -4.49
CA ILE A 86 -15.98 18.36 -4.79
C ILE A 86 -17.29 18.01 -5.51
N VAL A 87 -18.40 18.60 -5.03
CA VAL A 87 -19.80 18.63 -5.54
C VAL A 87 -20.72 17.49 -5.04
N PRO A 88 -21.97 17.78 -4.57
CA PRO A 88 -22.78 18.99 -4.81
C PRO A 88 -23.12 19.82 -3.56
N LEU A 89 -22.62 21.06 -3.54
CA LEU A 89 -23.04 22.12 -2.62
C LEU A 89 -23.74 23.28 -3.34
N LEU A 90 -23.95 23.18 -4.66
CA LEU A 90 -24.55 24.23 -5.48
C LEU A 90 -26.08 24.25 -5.45
N GLU A 91 -26.74 23.12 -5.17
CA GLU A 91 -28.22 23.07 -5.10
C GLU A 91 -28.78 23.54 -3.74
N LEU A 92 -27.98 23.47 -2.65
CA LEU A 92 -28.38 23.99 -1.33
C LEU A 92 -28.27 25.52 -1.23
N CYS A 93 -27.45 26.16 -2.07
CA CYS A 93 -27.39 27.63 -2.14
C CYS A 93 -28.66 28.25 -2.72
N GLY A 94 -29.44 27.50 -3.52
CA GLY A 94 -30.73 27.95 -4.07
C GLY A 94 -31.82 28.03 -3.01
N LEU A 95 -31.93 27.02 -2.14
CA LEU A 95 -32.95 26.95 -1.08
C LEU A 95 -32.66 27.88 0.11
N PHE A 96 -31.38 28.19 0.38
CA PHE A 96 -31.01 29.12 1.45
C PHE A 96 -31.26 30.60 1.10
N ARG A 97 -31.26 30.96 -0.20
CA ARG A 97 -31.58 32.31 -0.66
C ARG A 97 -33.06 32.68 -0.52
N SER A 98 -33.96 31.69 -0.52
CA SER A 98 -35.42 31.94 -0.41
C SER A 98 -35.93 32.11 1.03
N TRP A 99 -35.12 31.83 2.06
CA TRP A 99 -35.57 31.83 3.47
C TRP A 99 -35.05 33.01 4.31
N ILE A 100 -34.17 33.83 3.76
CA ILE A 100 -33.71 35.08 4.39
C ILE A 100 -33.85 36.17 3.33
N ALA A 101 -34.95 36.91 3.37
CA ALA A 101 -35.12 38.11 2.57
C ALA A 101 -34.01 39.12 2.92
N PRO A 102 -33.22 39.62 1.96
CA PRO A 102 -32.37 40.77 2.16
C PRO A 102 -33.04 41.99 1.51
N GLU A 103 -34.24 42.35 1.97
CA GLU A 103 -34.78 43.69 1.73
C GLU A 103 -34.80 44.42 3.07
N ASN A 104 -34.14 45.57 3.10
CA ASN A 104 -33.93 46.48 4.23
C ASN A 104 -32.76 46.16 5.16
N LEU A 105 -31.52 46.30 4.65
CA LEU A 105 -30.38 47.01 5.30
C LEU A 105 -29.08 46.86 4.48
N LEU A 106 -29.18 46.94 3.16
CA LEU A 106 -28.05 47.27 2.29
C LEU A 106 -27.83 48.79 2.39
N ILE A 107 -27.09 49.23 3.41
CA ILE A 107 -26.40 50.52 3.31
C ILE A 107 -25.36 50.35 2.21
N GLN A 108 -25.69 50.83 1.01
CA GLN A 108 -24.80 50.90 -0.13
C GLN A 108 -23.53 51.65 0.25
N TRP A 109 -22.41 50.95 0.38
CA TRP A 109 -21.10 51.56 0.22
C TRP A 109 -20.83 51.71 -1.27
N LYS A 110 -21.42 52.74 -1.89
CA LYS A 110 -21.00 53.21 -3.21
C LYS A 110 -19.66 53.91 -3.04
N THR A 111 -18.59 53.27 -3.51
CA THR A 111 -17.24 53.83 -3.66
C THR A 111 -17.20 54.83 -4.82
N HIS A 112 -17.88 55.96 -4.65
CA HIS A 112 -17.59 57.23 -5.32
C HIS A 112 -17.78 58.35 -4.30
N ALA A 113 -16.96 58.35 -3.26
CA ALA A 113 -16.74 59.51 -2.41
C ALA A 113 -15.27 59.90 -2.57
N ARG A 114 -15.05 61.07 -3.18
CA ARG A 114 -13.75 61.72 -3.26
C ARG A 114 -13.18 61.80 -1.84
N PHE A 115 -11.96 61.30 -1.66
CA PHE A 115 -11.21 61.42 -0.42
C PHE A 115 -11.02 62.91 -0.08
N HIS A 116 -11.81 63.40 0.88
CA HIS A 116 -11.57 64.68 1.53
C HIS A 116 -10.72 64.41 2.79
N PRO A 117 -9.64 65.16 3.07
CA PRO A 117 -8.63 64.76 4.05
C PRO A 117 -9.00 65.08 5.50
N LYS A 118 -10.25 64.86 5.90
CA LYS A 118 -10.73 65.03 7.29
C LYS A 118 -11.76 63.95 7.67
N THR A 119 -11.32 62.70 7.78
CA THR A 119 -12.07 61.66 8.49
C THR A 119 -11.15 60.97 9.49
N ARG A 120 -11.12 61.52 10.70
CA ARG A 120 -10.75 60.81 11.93
C ARG A 120 -11.69 59.61 12.06
N ASP A 121 -11.12 58.44 12.28
CA ASP A 121 -11.75 57.22 12.81
C ASP A 121 -12.98 56.68 12.06
N LEU A 122 -12.84 55.48 11.47
CA LEU A 122 -13.95 54.57 11.13
C LEU A 122 -14.62 54.04 12.42
N LEU A 123 -15.15 54.94 13.25
CA LEU A 123 -15.95 54.61 14.41
C LEU A 123 -17.40 54.43 13.95
N ILE A 124 -17.87 53.19 13.95
CA ILE A 124 -19.31 52.94 14.05
C ILE A 124 -19.79 53.71 15.30
N PRO A 125 -20.78 54.61 15.20
CA PRO A 125 -21.23 55.38 16.34
C PRO A 125 -21.56 54.44 17.50
N SER A 126 -21.13 54.78 18.71
CA SER A 126 -21.31 53.94 19.91
C SER A 126 -22.76 53.53 20.17
N ARG A 127 -23.73 54.29 19.62
CA ARG A 127 -25.17 54.00 19.66
C ARG A 127 -25.60 52.81 18.78
N VAL A 128 -24.87 52.49 17.71
CA VAL A 128 -25.22 51.44 16.73
C VAL A 128 -24.67 50.06 17.15
N LEU A 129 -23.60 50.01 17.96
CA LEU A 129 -22.98 48.76 18.40
C LEU A 129 -23.93 47.85 19.21
N PRO A 130 -24.71 48.35 20.19
CA PRO A 130 -25.67 47.53 20.91
C PRO A 130 -26.74 46.93 20.00
N GLU A 131 -27.23 47.69 19.01
CA GLU A 131 -28.23 47.22 18.04
C GLU A 131 -27.65 46.13 17.13
N PHE A 132 -26.42 46.31 16.66
CA PHE A 132 -25.73 45.30 15.87
C PHE A 132 -25.64 43.97 16.63
N PHE A 133 -25.13 43.97 17.87
CA PHE A 133 -24.99 42.74 18.66
C PHE A 133 -26.34 42.13 19.06
N ARG A 134 -27.38 42.95 19.25
CA ARG A 134 -28.76 42.44 19.40
C ARG A 134 -29.24 41.74 18.13
N GLY A 135 -28.96 42.29 16.95
CA GLY A 135 -29.24 41.67 15.65
C GLY A 135 -28.54 40.32 15.50
N ILE A 136 -27.23 40.27 15.76
CA ILE A 136 -26.46 39.00 15.75
C ILE A 136 -27.06 37.99 16.72
N THR A 137 -27.43 38.43 17.93
CA THR A 137 -28.06 37.56 18.94
C THR A 137 -29.39 36.99 18.47
N ARG A 138 -30.20 37.79 17.76
CA ARG A 138 -31.44 37.33 17.12
C ARG A 138 -31.16 36.29 16.05
N ASP A 139 -30.19 36.53 15.18
CA ASP A 139 -29.82 35.61 14.09
C ASP A 139 -29.33 34.25 14.62
N VAL A 140 -28.54 34.24 15.71
CA VAL A 140 -28.14 33.00 16.39
C VAL A 140 -29.36 32.20 16.85
N LYS A 141 -30.36 32.87 17.44
CA LYS A 141 -31.59 32.21 17.92
C LYS A 141 -32.42 31.65 16.76
N LEU A 142 -32.53 32.39 15.65
CA LEU A 142 -33.24 31.97 14.44
C LEU A 142 -32.60 30.72 13.83
N VAL A 143 -31.28 30.73 13.61
CA VAL A 143 -30.57 29.56 13.07
C VAL A 143 -30.71 28.36 14.01
N ALA A 144 -30.67 28.57 15.32
CA ALA A 144 -30.83 27.49 16.28
C ALA A 144 -32.25 26.89 16.32
N ALA A 145 -33.28 27.69 16.00
CA ALA A 145 -34.67 27.25 15.88
C ALA A 145 -35.00 26.59 14.53
N SER A 146 -34.13 26.73 13.52
CA SER A 146 -34.32 26.12 12.20
C SER A 146 -34.41 24.59 12.23
N PRO A 147 -34.95 23.95 11.17
CA PRO A 147 -35.03 22.48 11.05
C PRO A 147 -33.69 21.82 10.64
N LEU A 148 -32.58 22.57 10.60
CA LEU A 148 -31.27 22.05 10.22
C LEU A 148 -30.77 20.98 11.20
N ALA A 149 -29.93 20.07 10.70
CA ALA A 149 -29.24 19.12 11.57
C ALA A 149 -28.32 19.85 12.58
N PRO A 150 -28.05 19.28 13.76
CA PRO A 150 -27.26 19.96 14.80
C PRO A 150 -25.88 20.46 14.35
N TRP A 151 -25.11 19.65 13.61
CA TRP A 151 -23.81 20.07 13.06
C TRP A 151 -23.95 21.17 12.00
N GLN A 152 -25.00 21.14 11.18
CA GLN A 152 -25.32 22.20 10.22
C GLN A 152 -25.64 23.52 10.93
N LYS A 153 -26.38 23.49 12.06
CA LYS A 153 -26.64 24.68 12.89
C LYS A 153 -25.34 25.31 13.40
N LEU A 154 -24.42 24.51 13.93
CA LEU A 154 -23.12 25.00 14.40
C LEU A 154 -22.31 25.62 13.26
N THR A 155 -22.29 25.00 12.09
CA THR A 155 -21.59 25.52 10.91
C THR A 155 -22.22 26.80 10.40
N ALA A 156 -23.55 26.88 10.31
CA ALA A 156 -24.27 28.07 9.87
C ALA A 156 -24.05 29.27 10.81
N ILE A 157 -24.13 29.05 12.13
CA ILE A 157 -23.85 30.08 13.13
C ILE A 157 -22.42 30.61 12.96
N ARG A 158 -21.42 29.73 12.87
CA ARG A 158 -20.01 30.13 12.76
C ARG A 158 -19.71 30.88 11.45
N ALA A 159 -20.13 30.32 10.32
CA ALA A 159 -19.75 30.81 9.00
C ALA A 159 -20.50 32.09 8.60
N HIS A 160 -21.80 32.17 8.89
CA HIS A 160 -22.66 33.23 8.34
C HIS A 160 -23.04 34.29 9.39
N VAL A 161 -23.18 33.89 10.65
CA VAL A 161 -23.63 34.83 11.70
C VAL A 161 -22.43 35.46 12.41
N LEU A 162 -21.54 34.63 12.97
CA LEU A 162 -20.45 35.10 13.83
C LEU A 162 -19.28 35.71 13.09
N SER A 163 -19.08 35.38 11.81
CA SER A 163 -18.07 36.02 10.97
C SER A 163 -18.21 37.54 10.91
N ARG A 164 -19.44 38.06 10.89
CA ARG A 164 -19.75 39.50 10.95
C ARG A 164 -19.33 40.12 12.28
N ALA A 165 -19.64 39.46 13.40
CA ALA A 165 -19.27 39.92 14.74
C ALA A 165 -17.75 39.87 14.95
N GLU A 166 -17.09 38.81 14.49
CA GLU A 166 -15.63 38.68 14.60
C GLU A 166 -14.90 39.72 13.76
N PHE A 167 -15.40 40.05 12.57
CA PHE A 167 -14.88 41.13 11.75
C PHE A 167 -14.92 42.48 12.48
N LEU A 168 -16.05 42.83 13.11
CA LEU A 168 -16.14 44.07 13.89
C LEU A 168 -15.23 44.04 15.12
N CYS A 169 -15.20 42.94 15.88
CA CYS A 169 -14.34 42.80 17.05
C CYS A 169 -12.84 42.97 16.74
N ARG A 170 -12.42 42.67 15.51
CA ARG A 170 -11.03 42.85 15.05
C ARG A 170 -10.69 44.29 14.71
N ASN A 171 -11.65 45.05 14.18
CA ASN A 171 -11.40 46.33 13.52
C ASN A 171 -11.99 47.55 14.27
N SER A 172 -12.80 47.34 15.31
CA SER A 172 -13.49 48.43 16.01
C SER A 172 -13.29 48.37 17.52
N HIS A 173 -13.53 49.51 18.17
CA HIS A 173 -13.49 49.62 19.62
C HIS A 173 -14.80 49.09 20.23
N ILE A 174 -14.75 47.88 20.77
CA ILE A 174 -15.92 47.21 21.37
C ILE A 174 -15.68 46.98 22.86
N GLN A 175 -16.66 47.34 23.68
CA GLN A 175 -16.59 47.09 25.12
C GLN A 175 -17.12 45.69 25.43
N LYS A 176 -16.56 45.06 26.46
CA LYS A 176 -16.98 43.70 26.90
C LYS A 176 -18.45 43.60 27.32
N ARG A 177 -19.07 44.73 27.70
CA ARG A 177 -20.50 44.80 28.02
C ARG A 177 -21.38 44.63 26.77
N ASP A 178 -20.91 45.07 25.61
CA ASP A 178 -21.68 45.06 24.36
C ASP A 178 -21.84 43.63 23.80
N VAL A 179 -20.86 42.76 24.08
CA VAL A 179 -20.86 41.34 23.65
C VAL A 179 -21.35 40.37 24.73
N ALA A 180 -21.69 40.85 25.93
CA ALA A 180 -21.99 40.00 27.08
C ALA A 180 -23.24 39.13 26.85
N ASP A 181 -24.29 39.71 26.25
CA ASP A 181 -25.53 38.98 25.96
C ASP A 181 -25.39 38.02 24.78
N LEU A 182 -24.51 38.35 23.83
CA LEU A 182 -24.13 37.43 22.75
C LEU A 182 -23.44 36.19 23.33
N ASP A 183 -22.46 36.34 24.20
CA ASP A 183 -21.76 35.21 24.85
C ASP A 183 -22.73 34.31 25.64
N LYS A 184 -23.63 34.89 26.44
CA LYS A 184 -24.67 34.14 27.15
C LYS A 184 -25.55 33.34 26.18
N THR A 185 -25.96 33.96 25.08
CA THR A 185 -26.81 33.33 24.06
C THR A 185 -26.08 32.20 23.34
N LEU A 186 -24.79 32.37 23.04
CA LEU A 186 -23.95 31.33 22.42
C LEU A 186 -23.76 30.13 23.34
N ILE A 187 -23.52 30.35 24.63
CA ILE A 187 -23.40 29.27 25.62
C ILE A 187 -24.71 28.47 25.70
N SER A 188 -25.85 29.17 25.87
CA SER A 188 -27.17 28.52 25.95
C SER A 188 -27.50 27.76 24.67
N THR A 189 -27.29 28.39 23.51
CA THR A 189 -27.58 27.81 22.20
C THR A 189 -26.66 26.62 21.90
N GLY A 190 -25.36 26.74 22.15
CA GLY A 190 -24.40 25.65 21.98
C GLY A 190 -24.73 24.45 22.85
N LYS A 191 -25.05 24.67 24.13
CA LYS A 191 -25.52 23.58 25.01
C LYS A 191 -26.77 22.92 24.47
N ARG A 192 -27.76 23.68 23.99
CA ARG A 192 -28.99 23.13 23.41
C ARG A 192 -28.71 22.29 22.17
N ILE A 193 -27.88 22.78 21.23
CA ILE A 193 -27.55 22.05 19.99
C ILE A 193 -26.77 20.75 20.28
N LEU A 194 -25.88 20.77 21.28
CA LEU A 194 -25.16 19.58 21.74
C LEU A 194 -25.99 18.67 22.68
N ASN A 195 -27.27 18.98 22.90
CA ASN A 195 -28.13 18.29 23.86
C ASN A 195 -27.53 18.20 25.29
N LEU A 196 -26.88 19.25 25.77
CA LEU A 196 -26.24 19.27 27.09
C LEU A 196 -27.15 19.90 28.15
N PRO A 197 -27.13 19.38 29.41
CA PRO A 197 -27.87 19.98 30.51
C PRO A 197 -27.23 21.31 30.96
N THR A 198 -27.97 22.12 31.72
CA THR A 198 -27.49 23.41 32.26
C THR A 198 -26.17 23.27 33.03
N ARG A 199 -26.02 22.17 33.79
CA ARG A 199 -24.81 21.84 34.59
C ARG A 199 -23.56 21.52 33.77
N ALA A 200 -23.68 21.27 32.47
CA ALA A 200 -22.53 20.98 31.63
C ALA A 200 -21.57 22.16 31.61
N ASN A 201 -20.26 21.88 31.64
CA ASN A 201 -19.26 22.94 31.65
C ASN A 201 -19.28 23.72 30.32
N VAL A 202 -19.21 25.04 30.42
CA VAL A 202 -19.30 25.96 29.27
C VAL A 202 -18.09 25.86 28.34
N ASN A 203 -16.92 25.45 28.84
CA ASN A 203 -15.69 25.37 28.07
C ASN A 203 -15.82 24.45 26.86
N LEU A 204 -16.64 23.38 26.93
CA LEU A 204 -16.86 22.49 25.77
C LEU A 204 -17.51 23.25 24.60
N VAL A 205 -18.35 24.26 24.87
CA VAL A 205 -18.98 25.08 23.83
C VAL A 205 -17.92 25.90 23.08
N HIS A 206 -16.90 26.35 23.80
CA HIS A 206 -15.84 27.20 23.26
C HIS A 206 -14.70 26.45 22.57
N LEU A 207 -14.51 25.16 22.89
CA LEU A 207 -13.50 24.33 22.22
C LEU A 207 -13.79 24.17 20.72
N SER A 208 -12.74 24.14 19.91
CA SER A 208 -12.82 23.81 18.50
C SER A 208 -13.44 22.43 18.25
N SER A 209 -14.07 22.25 17.09
CA SER A 209 -14.66 20.96 16.69
C SER A 209 -13.62 19.86 16.61
N ASN A 210 -12.37 20.18 16.25
CA ASN A 210 -11.26 19.22 16.24
C ASN A 210 -10.91 18.69 17.62
N LYS A 211 -11.21 19.44 18.68
CA LYS A 211 -11.01 19.07 20.08
C LYS A 211 -12.32 18.67 20.77
N GLY A 212 -13.38 18.42 20.01
CA GLY A 212 -14.65 17.87 20.51
C GLY A 212 -15.69 18.88 20.97
N GLY A 213 -15.48 20.18 20.73
CA GLY A 213 -16.40 21.25 21.12
C GLY A 213 -17.27 21.83 19.99
N ALA A 214 -18.14 22.77 20.34
CA ALA A 214 -19.05 23.42 19.38
C ALA A 214 -18.39 24.50 18.51
N ALA A 215 -17.15 24.90 18.84
CA ALA A 215 -16.40 25.97 18.21
C ALA A 215 -17.16 27.31 18.19
N LEU A 216 -17.92 27.61 19.25
CA LEU A 216 -18.57 28.91 19.42
C LEU A 216 -17.64 29.80 20.27
N PRO A 217 -17.13 30.92 19.73
CA PRO A 217 -16.13 31.73 20.41
C PRO A 217 -16.66 32.36 21.71
N HIS A 218 -15.75 32.58 22.65
CA HIS A 218 -15.98 33.43 23.83
C HIS A 218 -15.53 34.86 23.51
N PHE A 219 -16.46 35.71 23.06
CA PHE A 219 -16.16 37.04 22.52
C PHE A 219 -15.45 37.95 23.53
N ARG A 220 -15.80 37.87 24.82
CA ARG A 220 -15.10 38.65 25.86
C ARG A 220 -13.61 38.31 25.99
N ALA A 221 -13.21 37.06 25.72
CA ALA A 221 -11.79 36.70 25.67
C ALA A 221 -11.17 37.03 24.32
N LEU A 222 -11.91 36.87 23.21
CA LEU A 222 -11.43 37.28 21.88
C LEU A 222 -11.12 38.77 21.80
N LEU A 223 -11.91 39.63 22.44
CA LEU A 223 -11.62 41.07 22.50
C LEU A 223 -10.26 41.37 23.15
N ASP A 224 -9.87 40.62 24.19
CA ASP A 224 -8.54 40.77 24.79
C ASP A 224 -7.45 40.28 23.83
N VAL A 225 -7.65 39.14 23.17
CA VAL A 225 -6.72 38.61 22.16
C VAL A 225 -6.53 39.59 21.01
N HIS A 226 -7.61 40.21 20.55
CA HIS A 226 -7.59 41.21 19.48
C HIS A 226 -6.90 42.50 19.91
N ALA A 227 -7.11 42.98 21.13
CA ALA A 227 -6.41 44.15 21.65
C ALA A 227 -4.89 43.95 21.67
N ILE A 228 -4.42 42.79 22.17
CA ILE A 228 -3.00 42.43 22.20
C ILE A 228 -2.45 42.28 20.77
N SER A 229 -3.15 41.53 19.92
CA SER A 229 -2.71 41.30 18.54
C SER A 229 -2.67 42.57 17.70
N HIS A 230 -3.59 43.51 17.92
CA HIS A 230 -3.62 44.78 17.22
C HIS A 230 -2.47 45.69 17.68
N ALA A 231 -2.25 45.80 19.00
CA ALA A 231 -1.12 46.53 19.55
C ALA A 231 0.22 45.97 19.05
N PHE A 232 0.37 44.65 19.02
CA PHE A 232 1.60 44.01 18.53
C PHE A 232 1.85 44.34 17.07
N ARG A 233 0.84 44.21 16.20
CA ARG A 233 0.98 44.49 14.75
C ARG A 233 1.33 45.93 14.42
N LEU A 234 0.92 46.90 15.25
CA LEU A 234 1.31 48.29 15.05
C LEU A 234 2.77 48.52 15.43
N LEU A 235 3.24 47.94 16.55
CA LEU A 235 4.65 48.00 16.96
C LEU A 235 5.58 47.15 16.08
N ALA A 236 5.01 46.18 15.37
CA ALA A 236 5.71 45.26 14.48
C ALA A 236 5.40 45.53 13.00
N SER A 237 4.95 46.74 12.67
CA SER A 237 4.64 47.09 11.29
C SER A 237 5.93 47.18 10.46
N ASP A 238 5.91 46.64 9.24
CA ASP A 238 7.02 46.80 8.28
C ASP A 238 7.16 48.25 7.80
N ASP A 239 6.10 49.06 7.94
CA ASP A 239 6.14 50.50 7.68
C ASP A 239 6.73 51.23 8.90
N GLN A 240 7.95 51.75 8.72
CA GLN A 240 8.70 52.43 9.77
C GLN A 240 7.91 53.60 10.36
N LEU A 241 7.20 54.38 9.54
CA LEU A 241 6.40 55.50 10.02
C LEU A 241 5.28 55.04 10.97
N THR A 242 4.54 53.99 10.58
CA THR A 242 3.50 53.41 11.42
C THR A 242 4.06 52.87 12.73
N SER A 243 5.20 52.18 12.67
CA SER A 243 5.88 51.63 13.84
C SER A 243 6.36 52.73 14.80
N ASP A 244 7.00 53.78 14.27
CA ASP A 244 7.50 54.92 15.04
C ASP A 244 6.36 55.70 15.70
N VAL A 245 5.28 55.97 14.97
CA VAL A 245 4.08 56.64 15.51
C VAL A 245 3.42 55.79 16.59
N ALA A 246 3.33 54.47 16.38
CA ALA A 246 2.79 53.55 17.37
C ALA A 246 3.65 53.53 18.65
N PHE A 247 4.97 53.45 18.50
CA PHE A 247 5.90 53.44 19.62
C PHE A 247 5.91 54.77 20.37
N ALA A 248 5.96 55.91 19.68
CA ALA A 248 5.84 57.23 20.28
C ALA A 248 4.50 57.40 21.04
N GLY A 249 3.41 56.86 20.48
CA GLY A 249 2.10 56.84 21.14
C GLY A 249 2.11 56.01 22.43
N LEU A 250 2.80 54.87 22.43
CA LEU A 250 2.99 54.04 23.63
C LEU A 250 3.83 54.78 24.68
N GLN A 251 4.99 55.32 24.28
CA GLN A 251 5.85 56.12 25.14
C GLN A 251 5.12 57.31 25.76
N GLY A 252 4.27 58.00 25.00
CA GLY A 252 3.46 59.10 25.52
C GLY A 252 2.52 58.67 26.65
N VAL A 253 1.87 57.50 26.52
CA VAL A 253 0.99 56.95 27.57
C VAL A 253 1.81 56.51 28.79
N VAL A 254 2.98 55.90 28.59
CA VAL A 254 3.84 55.45 29.67
C VAL A 254 4.47 56.64 30.41
N ARG A 255 4.97 57.65 29.69
CA ARG A 255 5.51 58.91 30.23
C ARG A 255 4.52 59.59 31.15
N LYS A 256 3.24 59.66 30.76
CA LYS A 256 2.17 60.21 31.62
C LYS A 256 1.95 59.42 32.92
N LYS A 257 2.28 58.12 32.95
CA LYS A 257 2.18 57.28 34.16
C LYS A 257 3.40 57.44 35.07
N ILE A 258 4.59 57.30 34.51
CA ILE A 258 5.83 57.31 35.30
C ILE A 258 6.37 58.73 35.58
N LEU A 259 5.88 59.74 34.85
CA LEU A 259 6.29 61.17 34.93
C LEU A 259 7.76 61.43 34.55
N ARG A 260 8.35 60.56 33.73
CA ARG A 260 9.68 60.69 33.13
C ARG A 260 9.72 60.00 31.78
N ASP A 261 10.81 60.16 31.04
CA ASP A 261 10.97 59.45 29.76
C ASP A 261 11.11 57.93 29.99
N PRO A 262 10.25 57.12 29.34
CA PRO A 262 10.26 55.68 29.52
C PRO A 262 11.31 55.00 28.66
N THR A 263 12.00 54.02 29.22
CA THR A 263 12.81 53.10 28.43
C THR A 263 11.92 52.14 27.61
N PRO A 264 12.43 51.57 26.50
CA PRO A 264 11.69 50.56 25.75
C PRO A 264 11.30 49.33 26.60
N SER A 265 12.16 48.95 27.56
CA SER A 265 11.90 47.87 28.51
C SER A 265 10.76 48.19 29.48
N GLU A 266 10.67 49.44 29.97
CA GLU A 266 9.51 49.90 30.78
C GLU A 266 8.21 49.93 29.97
N CYS A 267 8.29 50.21 28.66
CA CYS A 267 7.14 50.10 27.77
C CYS A 267 6.66 48.64 27.63
N ALA A 268 7.58 47.67 27.55
CA ALA A 268 7.24 46.25 27.56
C ALA A 268 6.62 45.82 28.90
N GLU A 269 7.16 46.29 30.02
CA GLU A 269 6.64 46.02 31.36
C GLU A 269 5.22 46.58 31.56
N PHE A 270 4.96 47.78 31.05
CA PHE A 270 3.62 48.34 30.99
C PHE A 270 2.66 47.44 30.20
N LEU A 271 3.07 46.96 29.02
CA LEU A 271 2.25 46.07 28.18
C LEU A 271 2.03 44.68 28.80
N ASN A 272 2.93 44.23 29.69
CA ASN A 272 2.77 43.03 30.50
C ASN A 272 1.69 43.13 31.58
N GLY A 273 1.05 44.29 31.74
CA GLY A 273 0.00 44.45 32.73
C GLY A 273 0.51 44.90 34.10
N ASN A 274 1.80 45.25 34.25
CA ASN A 274 2.35 45.64 35.56
C ASN A 274 1.57 46.86 36.10
N LYS A 275 1.16 46.81 37.38
CA LYS A 275 0.45 47.86 38.12
C LYS A 275 1.18 48.31 39.38
N ALA A 276 2.36 47.75 39.66
CA ALA A 276 3.16 48.10 40.83
C ALA A 276 3.98 49.38 40.59
N GLY A 277 4.42 50.01 41.69
CA GLY A 277 5.32 51.17 41.67
C GLY A 277 4.79 52.34 40.85
N ASP A 278 5.64 52.92 40.01
CA ASP A 278 5.34 54.09 39.18
C ASP A 278 4.15 53.87 38.21
N PHE A 279 3.78 52.61 37.92
CA PHE A 279 2.65 52.27 37.07
C PHE A 279 1.29 52.26 37.79
N ALA A 280 1.27 52.46 39.11
CA ALA A 280 0.07 52.45 39.96
C ALA A 280 -0.78 53.73 39.85
N ARG A 281 -0.18 54.85 39.39
CA ARG A 281 -0.87 56.15 39.31
C ARG A 281 -2.12 56.06 38.43
N GLU A 282 -3.25 56.57 38.93
CA GLU A 282 -4.44 56.77 38.11
C GLU A 282 -4.15 57.86 37.06
N SER A 283 -4.47 57.59 35.80
CA SER A 283 -4.35 58.59 34.73
C SER A 283 -5.77 58.98 34.35
N GLY A 284 -6.11 60.27 34.38
CA GLY A 284 -7.38 60.79 33.89
C GLY A 284 -7.61 60.65 32.37
N ASP A 285 -6.74 59.93 31.67
CA ASP A 285 -6.79 59.74 30.22
C ASP A 285 -7.92 58.80 29.77
N HIS A 286 -8.58 59.19 28.68
CA HIS A 286 -9.55 58.38 27.95
C HIS A 286 -8.92 57.05 27.47
N SER A 287 -9.75 56.01 27.32
CA SER A 287 -9.38 54.66 26.86
C SER A 287 -8.57 54.67 25.54
N THR A 288 -7.24 54.60 25.64
CA THR A 288 -6.31 54.45 24.49
C THR A 288 -6.18 52.99 24.05
N LEU A 289 -5.59 52.73 22.86
CA LEU A 289 -5.21 51.38 22.46
C LEU A 289 -4.26 50.72 23.47
N TRP A 290 -3.26 51.45 23.95
CA TRP A 290 -2.21 50.94 24.83
C TRP A 290 -2.72 50.57 26.22
N SER A 291 -3.57 51.42 26.82
CA SER A 291 -4.23 51.11 28.08
C SER A 291 -5.15 49.89 27.96
N ARG A 292 -5.84 49.71 26.83
CA ARG A 292 -6.62 48.50 26.54
C ARG A 292 -5.76 47.26 26.38
N ALA A 293 -4.63 47.35 25.66
CA ALA A 293 -3.70 46.24 25.49
C ALA A 293 -3.12 45.80 26.84
N ARG A 294 -2.71 46.75 27.70
CA ARG A 294 -2.27 46.49 29.08
C ARG A 294 -3.35 45.78 29.91
N GLN A 295 -4.58 46.29 29.88
CA GLN A 295 -5.69 45.66 30.60
C GLN A 295 -6.06 44.28 30.05
N ALA A 296 -5.99 44.09 28.73
CA ALA A 296 -6.19 42.80 28.09
C ALA A 296 -5.10 41.81 28.50
N ALA A 297 -3.84 42.27 28.58
CA ALA A 297 -2.71 41.47 29.00
C ALA A 297 -2.84 40.99 30.44
N ASP A 298 -3.13 41.90 31.38
CA ASP A 298 -3.38 41.58 32.80
C ASP A 298 -4.48 40.52 32.97
N ARG A 299 -5.56 40.62 32.19
CA ARG A 299 -6.65 39.63 32.23
C ARG A 299 -6.25 38.29 31.63
N LEU A 300 -5.64 38.28 30.44
CA LEU A 300 -5.27 37.05 29.75
C LEU A 300 -4.13 36.31 30.44
N TYR A 301 -3.22 37.01 31.12
CA TYR A 301 -2.09 36.43 31.84
C TYR A 301 -2.51 35.44 32.95
N LYS A 302 -3.74 35.57 33.45
CA LYS A 302 -4.36 34.64 34.41
C LYS A 302 -4.62 33.26 33.82
N TYR A 303 -4.81 33.18 32.51
CA TYR A 303 -5.19 31.95 31.79
C TYR A 303 -4.05 31.40 30.93
N ILE A 304 -3.27 32.30 30.31
CA ILE A 304 -2.20 32.01 29.34
C ILE A 304 -0.96 32.76 29.78
N LYS A 305 0.18 32.08 29.88
CA LYS A 305 1.45 32.70 30.27
C LYS A 305 2.16 33.25 29.03
N PHE A 306 2.40 34.55 29.01
CA PHE A 306 3.17 35.23 27.96
C PHE A 306 3.80 36.53 28.51
N SER A 307 4.83 37.04 27.84
CA SER A 307 5.44 38.32 28.15
C SER A 307 5.83 39.09 26.89
N TRP A 308 5.60 40.39 26.91
CA TRP A 308 6.20 41.38 26.02
C TRP A 308 7.65 41.59 26.44
N ILE A 309 8.56 41.60 25.48
CA ILE A 309 9.98 41.86 25.68
C ILE A 309 10.45 42.80 24.58
N TYR A 310 11.23 43.80 24.94
CA TYR A 310 11.94 44.61 23.96
C TYR A 310 13.29 43.95 23.66
N ASN A 311 13.58 43.70 22.40
CA ASN A 311 14.88 43.21 21.97
C ASN A 311 15.74 44.40 21.55
N GLU A 312 16.76 44.71 22.36
CA GLU A 312 17.66 45.83 22.12
C GLU A 312 18.54 45.64 20.87
N GLU A 313 18.96 44.41 20.56
CA GLU A 313 19.78 44.09 19.38
C GLU A 313 19.02 44.32 18.07
N LEU A 314 17.73 43.98 18.05
CA LEU A 314 16.86 44.10 16.88
C LEU A 314 16.03 45.38 16.87
N GLY A 315 16.08 46.18 17.95
CA GLY A 315 15.31 47.42 18.09
C GLY A 315 13.80 47.22 18.01
N CYS A 316 13.27 46.07 18.44
CA CYS A 316 11.86 45.72 18.22
C CYS A 316 11.19 45.01 19.40
N PHE A 317 9.85 45.05 19.45
CA PHE A 317 9.06 44.32 20.43
C PHE A 317 8.80 42.87 20.00
N ASN A 318 9.02 41.95 20.92
CA ASN A 318 8.72 40.53 20.79
C ASN A 318 7.67 40.10 21.82
N LEU A 319 6.91 39.05 21.48
CA LEU A 319 5.94 38.43 22.38
C LEU A 319 6.33 36.98 22.65
N ASN A 320 6.80 36.71 23.86
CA ASN A 320 7.13 35.37 24.32
C ASN A 320 5.89 34.70 24.89
N ILE A 321 5.51 33.56 24.33
CA ILE A 321 4.37 32.76 24.77
C ILE A 321 4.91 31.47 25.40
N PHE A 322 4.71 31.32 26.70
CA PHE A 322 5.29 30.22 27.49
C PHE A 322 4.41 28.97 27.37
N ARG A 323 4.72 28.15 26.37
CA ARG A 323 4.11 26.83 26.16
C ARG A 323 5.08 25.74 26.60
N SER A 324 4.56 24.64 27.14
CA SER A 324 5.33 23.42 27.40
C SER A 324 5.07 22.40 26.29
N PRO A 325 6.11 21.77 25.70
CA PRO A 325 7.53 21.88 26.05
C PRO A 325 8.27 23.08 25.44
N ASN A 326 7.72 23.70 24.39
CA ASN A 326 8.46 24.67 23.57
C ASN A 326 7.86 26.09 23.69
N PRO A 327 8.53 27.03 24.37
CA PRO A 327 8.12 28.43 24.34
C PRO A 327 8.25 28.99 22.92
N VAL A 328 7.35 29.90 22.56
CA VAL A 328 7.31 30.52 21.22
C VAL A 328 7.58 32.01 21.36
N CYS A 329 8.65 32.50 20.72
CA CYS A 329 8.91 33.92 20.57
C CYS A 329 8.28 34.39 19.25
N VAL A 330 7.34 35.33 19.32
CA VAL A 330 6.77 35.99 18.14
C VAL A 330 7.54 37.27 17.89
N VAL A 331 8.21 37.33 16.75
CA VAL A 331 8.96 38.48 16.23
C VAL A 331 8.13 39.22 15.16
N PRO A 332 8.51 40.43 14.74
CA PRO A 332 7.71 41.24 13.80
C PRO A 332 7.29 40.53 12.51
N SER A 333 8.20 39.79 11.87
CA SER A 333 7.92 39.00 10.67
C SER A 333 6.83 37.94 10.84
N THR A 334 6.50 37.59 12.09
CA THR A 334 5.47 36.61 12.46
C THR A 334 4.27 37.23 13.19
N ALA A 335 4.12 38.57 13.16
CA ALA A 335 3.05 39.32 13.85
C ALA A 335 1.62 38.86 13.45
N GLY A 336 1.45 38.32 12.25
CA GLY A 336 0.19 37.73 11.80
C GLY A 336 -0.29 36.55 12.67
N LEU A 337 0.64 35.85 13.35
CA LEU A 337 0.36 34.64 14.11
C LEU A 337 -0.16 34.90 15.54
N VAL A 338 0.04 36.10 16.11
CA VAL A 338 -0.28 36.41 17.52
C VAL A 338 -1.70 36.00 17.90
N ALA A 339 -2.70 36.43 17.14
CA ALA A 339 -4.09 36.12 17.43
C ALA A 339 -4.39 34.61 17.38
N ARG A 340 -3.78 33.87 16.43
CA ARG A 340 -3.93 32.42 16.31
C ARG A 340 -3.29 31.72 17.50
N LEU A 341 -2.06 32.09 17.84
CA LEU A 341 -1.31 31.49 18.94
C LEU A 341 -2.05 31.71 20.28
N LEU A 342 -2.45 32.93 20.60
CA LEU A 342 -3.18 33.22 21.84
C LEU A 342 -4.52 32.46 21.92
N ARG A 343 -5.22 32.25 20.80
CA ARG A 343 -6.43 31.41 20.77
C ARG A 343 -6.14 29.94 21.03
N ASP A 344 -5.09 29.40 20.42
CA ASP A 344 -4.67 28.01 20.63
C ASP A 344 -4.32 27.74 22.10
N ASP A 345 -3.68 28.68 22.78
CA ASP A 345 -3.36 28.56 24.20
C ASP A 345 -4.58 28.76 25.11
N LEU A 346 -5.52 29.63 24.72
CA LEU A 346 -6.80 29.76 25.40
C LEU A 346 -7.59 28.46 25.35
N GLU A 347 -7.64 27.80 24.18
CA GLU A 347 -8.25 26.48 24.06
C GLU A 347 -7.53 25.43 24.91
N SER A 348 -6.20 25.47 24.94
CA SER A 348 -5.40 24.56 25.77
C SER A 348 -5.68 24.77 27.26
N HIS A 349 -5.91 26.01 27.68
CA HIS A 349 -6.39 26.32 29.04
C HIS A 349 -7.78 25.74 29.31
N TYR A 350 -8.71 25.87 28.37
CA TYR A 350 -10.06 25.28 28.49
C TYR A 350 -10.01 23.75 28.59
N ILE A 351 -9.15 23.08 27.82
CA ILE A 351 -8.92 21.63 27.95
C ILE A 351 -8.41 21.29 29.34
N ARG A 352 -7.37 21.97 29.85
CA ARG A 352 -6.82 21.70 31.19
C ARG A 352 -7.88 21.86 32.28
N GLN A 353 -8.68 22.92 32.22
CA GLN A 353 -9.77 23.14 33.17
C GLN A 353 -10.86 22.07 33.07
N LEU A 354 -11.19 21.60 31.86
CA LEU A 354 -12.16 20.53 31.68
C LEU A 354 -11.62 19.22 32.21
N SER A 355 -10.38 18.86 31.87
CA SER A 355 -9.72 17.63 32.33
C SER A 355 -9.56 17.58 33.85
N SER A 356 -9.41 18.72 34.53
CA SER A 356 -9.35 18.75 36.00
C SER A 356 -10.70 18.47 36.69
N LEU A 357 -11.82 18.40 35.95
CA LEU A 357 -13.12 18.09 36.54
C LEU A 357 -13.28 16.59 36.79
N VAL A 358 -13.52 16.22 38.04
CA VAL A 358 -13.66 14.82 38.50
C VAL A 358 -14.71 14.02 37.70
N ASP A 359 -15.83 14.65 37.32
CA ASP A 359 -16.93 13.97 36.62
C ASP A 359 -16.88 14.25 35.11
N GLN A 360 -16.94 15.52 34.72
CA GLN A 360 -17.07 15.93 33.31
C GLN A 360 -15.75 15.87 32.51
N GLY A 361 -14.61 15.72 33.18
CA GLY A 361 -13.28 15.77 32.58
C GLY A 361 -12.72 14.43 32.10
N LYS A 362 -13.31 13.31 32.53
CA LYS A 362 -12.71 11.97 32.41
C LYS A 362 -12.34 11.54 30.98
N THR A 363 -13.08 12.01 29.98
CA THR A 363 -12.87 11.60 28.58
C THR A 363 -12.21 12.67 27.72
N VAL A 364 -11.96 13.87 28.28
CA VAL A 364 -11.47 15.05 27.56
C VAL A 364 -10.11 14.78 26.94
N GLU A 365 -9.20 14.18 27.69
CA GLU A 365 -7.87 13.83 27.19
C GLU A 365 -7.96 12.92 25.96
N VAL A 366 -8.84 11.91 25.99
CA VAL A 366 -9.01 10.94 24.90
C VAL A 366 -9.57 11.59 23.62
N PHE A 367 -10.68 12.34 23.72
CA PHE A 367 -11.29 12.89 22.51
C PHE A 367 -10.56 14.14 21.98
N SER A 368 -9.81 14.85 22.82
CA SER A 368 -9.09 16.07 22.42
C SER A 368 -7.77 15.80 21.68
N GLN A 369 -7.22 14.59 21.82
CA GLN A 369 -5.94 14.20 21.24
C GLN A 369 -5.91 14.22 19.70
N HIS A 370 -7.00 13.78 19.05
CA HIS A 370 -7.01 13.64 17.59
C HIS A 370 -8.33 14.12 16.96
N PRO A 371 -8.29 14.94 15.88
CA PRO A 371 -9.48 15.45 15.19
C PRO A 371 -10.43 14.37 14.69
N ALA A 372 -9.91 13.19 14.29
CA ALA A 372 -10.74 12.07 13.82
C ALA A 372 -11.75 11.58 14.86
N SER A 373 -11.43 11.69 16.16
CA SER A 373 -12.36 11.38 17.25
C SER A 373 -13.61 12.28 17.24
N ASN A 374 -13.55 13.39 16.52
CA ASN A 374 -14.56 14.45 16.50
C ASN A 374 -15.09 14.76 15.09
N HIS A 375 -14.77 13.92 14.10
CA HIS A 375 -15.12 14.10 12.69
C HIS A 375 -16.59 14.49 12.46
N PHE A 376 -17.50 13.80 13.16
CA PHE A 376 -18.94 13.98 13.03
C PHE A 376 -19.43 15.39 13.42
N LEU A 377 -18.67 16.16 14.19
CA LEU A 377 -19.05 17.53 14.58
C LEU A 377 -19.08 18.50 13.38
N GLN A 378 -18.39 18.17 12.29
CA GLN A 378 -18.33 19.04 11.10
C GLN A 378 -19.37 18.63 10.04
N ALA A 379 -19.38 17.34 9.66
CA ALA A 379 -20.19 16.85 8.55
C ALA A 379 -21.41 16.01 8.98
N GLY A 380 -21.40 15.47 10.20
CA GLY A 380 -22.42 14.52 10.68
C GLY A 380 -22.25 13.09 10.16
N ASP A 381 -21.26 12.81 9.32
CA ASP A 381 -21.13 11.47 8.71
C ASP A 381 -21.00 10.38 9.78
N PHE A 382 -21.63 9.24 9.48
CA PHE A 382 -21.65 8.05 10.33
C PHE A 382 -22.23 8.29 11.73
N THR A 383 -23.07 9.33 11.92
CA THR A 383 -23.71 9.65 13.21
C THR A 383 -25.21 9.82 13.03
N ARG A 384 -26.01 8.97 13.69
CA ARG A 384 -27.47 9.15 13.71
C ARG A 384 -27.85 10.27 14.67
N PHE A 385 -29.07 10.82 14.55
CA PHE A 385 -29.54 11.86 15.48
C PHE A 385 -29.60 11.38 16.94
N CYS A 386 -29.94 10.12 17.20
CA CYS A 386 -29.87 9.53 18.53
C CYS A 386 -28.44 9.48 19.07
N ASP A 387 -27.46 9.14 18.21
CA ASP A 387 -26.05 9.08 18.57
C ASP A 387 -25.51 10.47 18.91
N TRP A 388 -25.90 11.49 18.14
CA TRP A 388 -25.57 12.89 18.42
C TRP A 388 -26.10 13.33 19.79
N ASN A 389 -27.37 13.05 20.07
CA ASN A 389 -28.01 13.42 21.33
C ASN A 389 -27.39 12.71 22.54
N PHE A 390 -26.81 11.53 22.32
CA PHE A 390 -26.16 10.74 23.35
C PHE A 390 -24.69 11.13 23.58
N ILE A 391 -23.90 11.29 22.52
CA ILE A 391 -22.43 11.28 22.59
C ILE A 391 -21.86 12.44 23.42
N HIS A 392 -22.42 13.65 23.31
CA HIS A 392 -21.93 14.82 24.04
C HIS A 392 -22.21 14.71 25.54
N ARG A 393 -23.38 14.18 25.91
CA ARG A 393 -23.70 13.89 27.32
C ARG A 393 -22.81 12.79 27.87
N ALA A 394 -22.55 11.74 27.09
CA ALA A 394 -21.68 10.65 27.49
C ALA A 394 -20.25 11.13 27.75
N ARG A 395 -19.70 11.95 26.85
CA ARG A 395 -18.34 12.54 26.98
C ARG A 395 -18.19 13.39 28.24
N LEU A 396 -19.17 14.23 28.55
CA LEU A 396 -19.13 15.12 29.71
C LEU A 396 -19.68 14.52 31.01
N GLY A 397 -19.91 13.21 31.13
CA GLY A 397 -20.47 12.68 32.39
C GLY A 397 -21.91 13.17 32.68
N CYS A 398 -22.61 13.64 31.65
CA CYS A 398 -23.88 14.36 31.75
C CYS A 398 -25.13 13.50 31.50
N LEU A 399 -24.95 12.18 31.36
CA LEU A 399 -26.08 11.25 31.29
C LEU A 399 -26.85 11.23 32.62
N GLN A 400 -28.16 11.01 32.55
CA GLN A 400 -29.03 10.98 33.73
C GLN A 400 -28.94 9.61 34.43
N LEU A 401 -27.81 9.33 35.07
CA LEU A 401 -27.58 8.11 35.85
C LEU A 401 -27.69 8.37 37.35
N ASN A 402 -28.22 7.41 38.11
CA ASN A 402 -28.52 7.58 39.53
C ASN A 402 -27.33 8.08 40.35
N ALA A 403 -26.12 7.55 40.10
CA ALA A 403 -24.93 7.95 40.86
C ALA A 403 -24.32 9.31 40.43
N THR A 404 -24.84 9.93 39.37
CA THR A 404 -24.34 11.20 38.81
C THR A 404 -25.28 12.39 39.06
N MET A 405 -26.45 12.16 39.68
CA MET A 405 -27.39 13.21 40.04
C MET A 405 -27.04 13.83 41.40
N ARG A 406 -26.42 15.02 41.40
CA ARG A 406 -25.88 15.69 42.61
C ARG A 406 -26.92 16.12 43.66
N PHE A 407 -28.18 16.31 43.27
CA PHE A 407 -29.25 16.84 44.15
C PHE A 407 -30.46 15.90 44.25
N SER A 408 -30.28 14.66 43.83
CA SER A 408 -31.35 13.67 43.83
C SER A 408 -31.24 12.83 45.10
N LYS A 409 -32.35 12.67 45.84
CA LYS A 409 -32.46 11.69 46.93
C LYS A 409 -32.55 10.23 46.43
N ARG A 410 -32.42 9.99 45.12
CA ARG A 410 -32.51 8.65 44.53
C ARG A 410 -31.35 7.78 44.96
N ASN A 411 -31.66 6.51 45.16
CA ASN A 411 -30.70 5.47 45.43
C ASN A 411 -29.61 5.44 44.32
N PRO A 412 -28.31 5.56 44.64
CA PRO A 412 -27.23 5.59 43.65
C PRO A 412 -27.03 4.25 42.93
N LYS A 413 -27.69 3.17 43.39
CA LYS A 413 -27.59 1.85 42.79
C LYS A 413 -28.10 1.82 41.35
N CYS A 414 -27.54 0.89 40.57
CA CYS A 414 -27.95 0.61 39.20
C CYS A 414 -29.40 0.13 39.15
N ARG A 415 -30.23 0.79 38.32
CA ARG A 415 -31.65 0.47 38.18
C ARG A 415 -31.90 -0.90 37.58
N LYS A 416 -30.93 -1.43 36.81
CA LYS A 416 -31.07 -2.70 36.11
C LYS A 416 -30.44 -3.88 36.86
N CYS A 417 -29.28 -3.70 37.49
CA CYS A 417 -28.54 -4.81 38.10
C CYS A 417 -28.20 -4.63 39.58
N GLY A 418 -28.66 -3.55 40.23
CA GLY A 418 -28.45 -3.32 41.66
C GLY A 418 -27.03 -2.96 42.10
N TYR A 419 -26.07 -2.83 41.17
CA TYR A 419 -24.68 -2.45 41.47
C TYR A 419 -24.61 -1.13 42.25
N VAL A 420 -23.64 -1.01 43.18
CA VAL A 420 -23.58 0.07 44.19
C VAL A 420 -23.69 1.49 43.60
N ARG A 421 -23.11 1.73 42.42
CA ARG A 421 -23.15 3.04 41.75
C ARG A 421 -23.44 2.93 40.25
N GLU A 422 -24.59 3.43 39.82
CA GLU A 422 -24.96 3.58 38.42
C GLU A 422 -24.16 4.72 37.77
N THR A 423 -22.95 4.41 37.31
CA THR A 423 -22.06 5.35 36.63
C THR A 423 -21.95 5.03 35.14
N ILE A 424 -21.42 5.97 34.33
CA ILE A 424 -21.21 5.73 32.90
C ILE A 424 -20.31 4.51 32.65
N PRO A 425 -19.13 4.36 33.32
CA PRO A 425 -18.32 3.15 33.17
C PRO A 425 -19.09 1.89 33.53
N HIS A 426 -19.91 1.92 34.58
CA HIS A 426 -20.75 0.78 34.93
C HIS A 426 -21.74 0.45 33.81
N VAL A 427 -22.61 1.38 33.42
CA VAL A 427 -23.66 1.12 32.42
C VAL A 427 -23.07 0.72 31.06
N LEU A 428 -22.01 1.42 30.62
CA LEU A 428 -21.42 1.19 29.31
C LEU A 428 -20.44 0.02 29.25
N ASN A 429 -19.84 -0.43 30.36
CA ASN A 429 -18.77 -1.45 30.31
C ASN A 429 -18.94 -2.61 31.31
N HIS A 430 -19.75 -2.50 32.37
CA HIS A 430 -19.76 -3.48 33.47
C HIS A 430 -21.16 -3.94 33.96
N CYS A 431 -22.25 -3.29 33.55
CA CYS A 431 -23.63 -3.67 33.86
C CYS A 431 -24.08 -4.93 33.09
N LYS A 432 -24.07 -6.11 33.72
CA LYS A 432 -24.36 -7.43 33.09
C LYS A 432 -25.60 -7.47 32.18
N PRO A 433 -26.74 -6.82 32.50
CA PRO A 433 -27.88 -6.68 31.59
C PRO A 433 -27.56 -6.06 30.21
N HIS A 434 -26.49 -5.27 30.10
CA HIS A 434 -26.01 -4.68 28.85
C HIS A 434 -24.87 -5.46 28.20
N SER A 435 -24.54 -6.66 28.71
CA SER A 435 -23.40 -7.44 28.22
C SER A 435 -23.48 -7.76 26.72
N ASP A 436 -24.67 -7.99 26.18
CA ASP A 436 -24.86 -8.23 24.75
C ASP A 436 -24.55 -7.01 23.90
N ALA A 437 -24.86 -5.80 24.37
CA ALA A 437 -24.49 -4.57 23.67
C ALA A 437 -22.96 -4.39 23.60
N TRP A 438 -22.22 -4.82 24.63
CA TRP A 438 -20.76 -4.76 24.60
C TRP A 438 -20.17 -5.81 23.67
N LYS A 439 -20.70 -7.04 23.69
CA LYS A 439 -20.33 -8.10 22.74
C LYS A 439 -20.54 -7.63 21.30
N ARG A 440 -21.71 -7.07 20.98
CA ARG A 440 -21.98 -6.52 19.64
C ARG A 440 -21.00 -5.43 19.23
N ARG A 441 -20.63 -4.51 20.14
CA ARG A 441 -19.63 -3.47 19.84
C ARG A 441 -18.24 -4.07 19.62
N HIS A 442 -17.85 -5.02 20.46
CA HIS A 442 -16.61 -5.77 20.33
C HIS A 442 -16.53 -6.49 18.98
N ASP A 443 -17.56 -7.27 18.65
CA ASP A 443 -17.65 -8.03 17.40
C ASP A 443 -17.66 -7.10 16.18
N ALA A 444 -18.32 -5.94 16.26
CA ALA A 444 -18.30 -4.95 15.19
C ALA A 444 -16.89 -4.40 14.92
N ILE A 445 -16.10 -4.15 15.97
CA ILE A 445 -14.70 -3.73 15.86
C ILE A 445 -13.86 -4.86 15.29
N GLN A 446 -13.96 -6.08 15.84
CA GLN A 446 -13.27 -7.26 15.34
C GLN A 446 -13.54 -7.46 13.84
N ASN A 447 -14.81 -7.40 13.43
CA ASN A 447 -15.21 -7.55 12.03
C ASN A 447 -14.66 -6.43 11.13
N ARG A 448 -14.55 -5.20 11.63
CA ARG A 448 -13.96 -4.09 10.87
C ARG A 448 -12.47 -4.28 10.66
N VAL A 449 -11.75 -4.71 11.69
CA VAL A 449 -10.31 -5.02 11.62
C VAL A 449 -10.09 -6.21 10.69
N ALA A 450 -10.88 -7.28 10.83
CA ALA A 450 -10.80 -8.46 9.96
C ALA A 450 -11.00 -8.12 8.48
N ARG A 451 -11.96 -7.24 8.16
CA ARG A 451 -12.19 -6.75 6.78
C ARG A 451 -11.06 -5.87 6.24
N ALA A 452 -10.34 -5.16 7.12
CA ALA A 452 -9.23 -4.30 6.72
C ALA A 452 -7.95 -5.10 6.42
N ILE A 453 -7.83 -6.32 6.94
CA ILE A 453 -6.68 -7.18 6.69
C ILE A 453 -6.80 -7.73 5.26
N SER A 454 -5.81 -7.41 4.43
CA SER A 454 -5.73 -7.89 3.05
C SER A 454 -5.74 -9.42 2.98
N SER A 455 -6.50 -9.98 2.04
CA SER A 455 -6.50 -11.42 1.73
C SER A 455 -5.12 -11.95 1.34
N SER A 456 -4.19 -11.07 0.94
CA SER A 456 -2.80 -11.41 0.62
C SER A 456 -1.95 -11.73 1.86
N VAL A 457 -2.36 -11.31 3.05
CA VAL A 457 -1.62 -11.53 4.31
C VAL A 457 -1.89 -12.92 4.87
N GLY A 458 -3.11 -13.43 4.70
CA GLY A 458 -3.49 -14.76 5.18
C GLY A 458 -4.98 -14.95 5.40
N SER A 459 -5.34 -16.09 5.97
CA SER A 459 -6.70 -16.35 6.49
C SER A 459 -6.83 -15.80 7.92
N VAL A 460 -7.90 -15.05 8.15
CA VAL A 460 -8.27 -14.53 9.47
C VAL A 460 -9.26 -15.48 10.12
N SER A 461 -8.97 -15.92 11.33
CA SER A 461 -9.93 -16.62 12.18
C SER A 461 -10.26 -15.75 13.39
N ILE A 462 -11.56 -15.54 13.64
CA ILE A 462 -12.08 -14.72 14.74
C ILE A 462 -12.69 -15.65 15.79
N ASN A 463 -12.39 -15.42 17.07
CA ASN A 463 -12.97 -16.15 18.21
C ASN A 463 -12.92 -17.69 18.07
N LYS A 464 -11.81 -18.22 17.51
CA LYS A 464 -11.60 -19.66 17.29
C LYS A 464 -10.41 -20.16 18.12
N LYS A 465 -10.52 -21.40 18.62
CA LYS A 465 -9.40 -22.10 19.25
C LYS A 465 -8.27 -22.26 18.24
N PHE A 466 -7.05 -21.91 18.64
CA PHE A 466 -5.88 -22.07 17.80
C PHE A 466 -5.17 -23.41 18.11
N PRO A 467 -4.86 -24.25 17.11
CA PRO A 467 -4.16 -25.51 17.34
C PRO A 467 -2.76 -25.27 17.91
N GLY A 468 -2.42 -25.92 19.03
CA GLY A 468 -1.08 -25.87 19.62
C GLY A 468 -0.90 -24.89 20.81
N ILE A 469 -1.92 -24.13 21.18
CA ILE A 469 -1.97 -23.38 22.44
C ILE A 469 -2.88 -24.14 23.43
N ALA A 470 -2.55 -24.11 24.73
CA ALA A 470 -3.32 -24.77 25.79
C ALA A 470 -4.83 -24.49 25.65
N GLN A 471 -5.65 -25.52 25.86
CA GLN A 471 -7.05 -25.63 25.39
C GLN A 471 -8.05 -24.57 25.91
N THR A 472 -7.62 -23.69 26.81
CA THR A 472 -8.46 -22.69 27.48
C THR A 472 -8.41 -21.29 26.85
N LEU A 473 -7.45 -21.00 25.96
CA LEU A 473 -7.31 -19.66 25.37
C LEU A 473 -7.99 -19.56 24.00
N ILE A 474 -9.00 -18.70 23.90
CA ILE A 474 -9.65 -18.32 22.64
C ILE A 474 -9.19 -16.89 22.31
N PRO A 475 -8.22 -16.71 21.40
CA PRO A 475 -7.82 -15.38 20.97
C PRO A 475 -8.92 -14.71 20.14
N ASP A 476 -9.02 -13.39 20.29
CA ASP A 476 -9.97 -12.54 19.58
C ASP A 476 -9.82 -12.65 18.05
N MET A 477 -8.58 -12.66 17.57
CA MET A 477 -8.26 -12.78 16.15
C MET A 477 -6.91 -13.48 15.95
N VAL A 478 -6.85 -14.40 14.99
CA VAL A 478 -5.61 -15.05 14.57
C VAL A 478 -5.44 -14.93 13.06
N LEU A 479 -4.21 -14.56 12.67
CA LEU A 479 -3.78 -14.44 11.29
C LEU A 479 -2.92 -15.65 10.92
N THR A 480 -3.36 -16.43 9.93
CA THR A 480 -2.62 -17.58 9.42
C THR A 480 -2.14 -17.29 8.01
N LYS A 481 -0.81 -17.27 7.81
CA LYS A 481 -0.21 -16.97 6.50
C LYS A 481 -0.66 -18.01 5.47
N LYS A 482 -1.42 -17.57 4.46
CA LYS A 482 -1.77 -18.44 3.32
C LYS A 482 -0.50 -18.64 2.49
N SER A 483 -0.04 -19.88 2.33
CA SER A 483 1.07 -20.14 1.40
C SER A 483 0.59 -19.83 -0.02
N VAL A 484 1.15 -18.78 -0.63
CA VAL A 484 0.80 -18.34 -2.00
C VAL A 484 1.46 -19.26 -3.05
N LEU A 485 2.47 -20.04 -2.64
CA LEU A 485 3.28 -20.89 -3.52
C LEU A 485 2.47 -21.99 -4.24
N PRO A 486 1.59 -22.76 -3.57
CA PRO A 486 0.82 -23.82 -4.26
C PRO A 486 -0.16 -23.27 -5.29
N GLU A 487 -0.78 -22.11 -5.02
CA GLU A 487 -1.67 -21.44 -5.98
C GLU A 487 -0.89 -20.90 -7.18
N PHE A 488 0.29 -20.31 -6.95
CA PHE A 488 1.17 -19.86 -8.01
C PHE A 488 1.57 -21.00 -8.97
N PHE A 489 2.10 -22.10 -8.45
CA PHE A 489 2.53 -23.24 -9.28
C PHE A 489 1.36 -23.93 -9.99
N ARG A 490 0.17 -23.92 -9.38
CA ARG A 490 -1.07 -24.37 -10.04
C ARG A 490 -1.44 -23.47 -11.22
N GLY A 491 -1.29 -22.14 -11.07
CA GLY A 491 -1.46 -21.17 -12.16
C GLY A 491 -0.49 -21.42 -13.31
N ILE A 492 0.81 -21.58 -13.01
CA ILE A 492 1.83 -21.92 -14.01
C ILE A 492 1.48 -23.22 -14.74
N THR A 493 1.08 -24.24 -13.98
CA THR A 493 0.65 -25.54 -14.54
C THR A 493 -0.54 -25.40 -15.49
N ARG A 494 -1.50 -24.53 -15.17
CA ARG A 494 -2.63 -24.20 -16.04
C ARG A 494 -2.16 -23.54 -17.33
N ASP A 495 -1.28 -22.55 -17.22
CA ASP A 495 -0.78 -21.79 -18.37
C ASP A 495 0.01 -22.70 -19.34
N VAL A 496 0.83 -23.63 -18.81
CA VAL A 496 1.51 -24.66 -19.63
C VAL A 496 0.49 -25.47 -20.44
N LYS A 497 -0.61 -25.91 -19.81
CA LYS A 497 -1.66 -26.69 -20.48
C LYS A 497 -2.38 -25.88 -21.55
N LEU A 498 -2.67 -24.60 -21.29
CA LEU A 498 -3.31 -23.68 -22.24
C LEU A 498 -2.43 -23.46 -23.48
N VAL A 499 -1.13 -23.14 -23.28
CA VAL A 499 -0.19 -22.96 -24.40
C VAL A 499 -0.07 -24.26 -25.20
N ALA A 500 -0.03 -25.42 -24.54
CA ALA A 500 0.06 -26.69 -25.24
C ALA A 500 -1.21 -27.04 -26.07
N ALA A 501 -2.38 -26.58 -25.62
CA ALA A 501 -3.66 -26.74 -26.33
C ALA A 501 -3.88 -25.70 -27.45
N SER A 502 -3.09 -24.63 -27.48
CA SER A 502 -3.19 -23.57 -28.49
C SER A 502 -2.94 -24.07 -29.93
N PRO A 503 -3.36 -23.31 -30.96
CA PRO A 503 -3.11 -23.65 -32.37
C PRO A 503 -1.67 -23.36 -32.84
N LEU A 504 -0.76 -22.96 -31.92
CA LEU A 504 0.64 -22.68 -32.27
C LEU A 504 1.37 -23.91 -32.82
N ALA A 505 2.38 -23.67 -33.65
CA ALA A 505 3.28 -24.72 -34.12
C ALA A 505 4.05 -25.36 -32.94
N PRO A 506 4.47 -26.64 -33.02
CA PRO A 506 5.13 -27.32 -31.90
C PRO A 506 6.37 -26.61 -31.32
N TRP A 507 7.25 -26.08 -32.16
CA TRP A 507 8.42 -25.30 -31.73
C TRP A 507 8.01 -23.98 -31.08
N GLN A 508 6.98 -23.30 -31.60
CA GLN A 508 6.42 -22.08 -31.00
C GLN A 508 5.83 -22.36 -29.62
N LYS A 509 5.17 -23.51 -29.42
CA LYS A 509 4.68 -23.93 -28.09
C LYS A 509 5.82 -24.09 -27.09
N LEU A 510 6.90 -24.76 -27.48
CA LEU A 510 8.08 -24.93 -26.62
C LEU A 510 8.71 -23.58 -26.28
N THR A 511 8.84 -22.69 -27.25
CA THR A 511 9.37 -21.34 -27.03
C THR A 511 8.47 -20.51 -26.12
N ALA A 512 7.15 -20.51 -26.34
CA ALA A 512 6.20 -19.78 -25.50
C ALA A 512 6.16 -20.29 -24.06
N ILE A 513 6.20 -21.61 -23.85
CA ILE A 513 6.29 -22.21 -22.52
C ILE A 513 7.58 -21.75 -21.81
N ARG A 514 8.74 -21.86 -22.48
CA ARG A 514 10.03 -21.50 -21.88
C ARG A 514 10.13 -20.00 -21.57
N ALA A 515 9.86 -19.15 -22.56
CA ALA A 515 10.11 -17.71 -22.47
C ALA A 515 9.09 -16.97 -21.59
N HIS A 516 7.80 -17.34 -21.65
CA HIS A 516 6.73 -16.55 -21.03
C HIS A 516 6.10 -17.22 -19.80
N VAL A 517 6.08 -18.56 -19.76
CA VAL A 517 5.44 -19.28 -18.65
C VAL A 517 6.48 -19.65 -17.59
N LEU A 518 7.55 -20.35 -17.98
CA LEU A 518 8.52 -20.91 -17.05
C LEU A 518 9.53 -19.91 -16.50
N SER A 519 9.80 -18.81 -17.21
CA SER A 519 10.63 -17.71 -16.71
C SER A 519 10.14 -17.17 -15.35
N ARG A 520 8.81 -17.09 -15.16
CA ARG A 520 8.19 -16.69 -13.88
C ARG A 520 8.46 -17.71 -12.77
N ALA A 521 8.36 -19.00 -13.07
CA ALA A 521 8.62 -20.07 -12.12
C ALA A 521 10.11 -20.17 -11.75
N GLU A 522 11.01 -20.05 -12.73
CA GLU A 522 12.46 -20.07 -12.53
C GLU A 522 12.93 -18.88 -11.69
N PHE A 523 12.38 -17.68 -11.95
CA PHE A 523 12.64 -16.50 -11.12
C PHE A 523 12.28 -16.75 -9.64
N LEU A 524 11.09 -17.32 -9.38
CA LEU A 524 10.66 -17.62 -8.02
C LEU A 524 11.54 -18.70 -7.37
N CYS A 525 11.84 -19.78 -8.10
CA CYS A 525 12.71 -20.87 -7.62
C CYS A 525 14.12 -20.39 -7.27
N ARG A 526 14.64 -19.36 -7.94
CA ARG A 526 15.96 -18.79 -7.67
C ARG A 526 15.98 -17.90 -6.42
N ASN A 527 14.89 -17.21 -6.13
CA ASN A 527 14.84 -16.14 -5.13
C ASN A 527 14.01 -16.48 -3.88
N SER A 528 13.36 -17.64 -3.82
CA SER A 528 12.46 -18.01 -2.71
C SER A 528 12.74 -19.40 -2.16
N HIS A 529 12.34 -19.62 -0.90
CA HIS A 529 12.36 -20.94 -0.29
C HIS A 529 11.21 -21.80 -0.82
N ILE A 530 11.51 -22.70 -1.75
CA ILE A 530 10.53 -23.59 -2.38
C ILE A 530 10.88 -25.03 -2.06
N GLN A 531 9.87 -25.81 -1.64
CA GLN A 531 10.06 -27.23 -1.38
C GLN A 531 9.83 -28.03 -2.66
N LYS A 532 10.52 -29.16 -2.79
CA LYS A 532 10.39 -30.03 -3.97
C LYS A 532 8.97 -30.56 -4.20
N ARG A 533 8.16 -30.66 -3.13
CA ARG A 533 6.74 -31.05 -3.21
C ARG A 533 5.89 -30.00 -3.93
N ASP A 534 6.25 -28.72 -3.83
CA ASP A 534 5.47 -27.60 -4.39
C ASP A 534 5.58 -27.56 -5.93
N VAL A 535 6.67 -28.06 -6.49
CA VAL A 535 6.94 -28.10 -7.94
C VAL A 535 6.70 -29.47 -8.58
N ALA A 536 6.33 -30.48 -7.78
CA ALA A 536 6.24 -31.87 -8.26
C ALA A 536 5.19 -32.05 -9.37
N ASP A 537 4.05 -31.37 -9.26
CA ASP A 537 2.99 -31.45 -10.27
C ASP A 537 3.31 -30.63 -11.53
N LEU A 538 4.10 -29.56 -11.39
CA LEU A 538 4.63 -28.82 -12.54
C LEU A 538 5.58 -29.70 -13.36
N ASP A 539 6.53 -30.39 -12.73
CA ASP A 539 7.45 -31.30 -13.43
C ASP A 539 6.71 -32.43 -14.17
N LYS A 540 5.71 -33.07 -13.53
CA LYS A 540 4.85 -34.07 -14.19
C LYS A 540 4.12 -33.49 -15.40
N THR A 541 3.62 -32.26 -15.29
CA THR A 541 2.91 -31.58 -16.38
C THR A 541 3.87 -31.23 -17.52
N LEU A 542 5.10 -30.80 -17.22
CA LEU A 542 6.12 -30.51 -18.23
C LEU A 542 6.56 -31.76 -18.99
N ILE A 543 6.77 -32.87 -18.29
CA ILE A 543 7.13 -34.15 -18.92
C ILE A 543 6.01 -34.62 -19.87
N SER A 544 4.76 -34.65 -19.39
CA SER A 544 3.62 -35.09 -20.21
C SER A 544 3.36 -34.15 -21.39
N THR A 545 3.44 -32.84 -21.17
CA THR A 545 3.24 -31.82 -22.22
C THR A 545 4.38 -31.85 -23.25
N GLY A 546 5.63 -31.93 -22.81
CA GLY A 546 6.80 -32.02 -23.68
C GLY A 546 6.75 -33.27 -24.55
N LYS A 547 6.44 -34.44 -23.97
CA LYS A 547 6.23 -35.67 -24.75
C LYS A 547 5.13 -35.50 -25.79
N ARG A 548 3.99 -34.89 -25.43
CA ARG A 548 2.89 -34.62 -26.37
C ARG A 548 3.31 -33.70 -27.52
N ILE A 549 4.02 -32.60 -27.23
CA ILE A 549 4.47 -31.64 -28.25
C ILE A 549 5.50 -32.28 -29.20
N LEU A 550 6.41 -33.10 -28.68
CA LEU A 550 7.37 -33.87 -29.48
C LEU A 550 6.77 -35.12 -30.14
N ASN A 551 5.46 -35.34 -29.99
CA ASN A 551 4.76 -36.54 -30.45
C ASN A 551 5.40 -37.85 -29.95
N LEU A 552 5.84 -37.94 -28.71
CA LEU A 552 6.48 -39.13 -28.14
C LEU A 552 5.50 -40.03 -27.38
N PRO A 553 5.65 -41.37 -27.42
CA PRO A 553 4.85 -42.27 -26.62
C PRO A 553 5.19 -42.18 -25.12
N THR A 554 4.30 -42.68 -24.25
CA THR A 554 4.51 -42.69 -22.79
C THR A 554 5.83 -43.34 -22.38
N ARG A 555 6.24 -44.42 -23.07
CA ARG A 555 7.49 -45.16 -22.84
C ARG A 555 8.78 -44.42 -23.21
N ALA A 556 8.69 -43.29 -23.91
CA ALA A 556 9.86 -42.51 -24.28
C ALA A 556 10.56 -42.01 -23.00
N ASN A 557 11.89 -42.03 -23.00
CA ASN A 557 12.67 -41.57 -21.87
C ASN A 557 12.44 -40.06 -21.64
N VAL A 558 12.28 -39.68 -20.37
CA VAL A 558 11.96 -38.30 -19.95
C VAL A 558 13.13 -37.35 -20.14
N ASN A 559 14.37 -37.84 -20.14
CA ASN A 559 15.58 -37.02 -20.24
C ASN A 559 15.62 -36.20 -21.53
N LEU A 560 15.05 -36.70 -22.65
CA LEU A 560 14.97 -35.91 -23.89
C LEU A 560 14.13 -34.64 -23.72
N VAL A 561 13.12 -34.65 -22.86
CA VAL A 561 12.30 -33.47 -22.58
C VAL A 561 13.12 -32.38 -21.88
N HIS A 562 14.05 -32.79 -21.01
CA HIS A 562 14.87 -31.89 -20.20
C HIS A 562 16.13 -31.39 -20.91
N LEU A 563 16.64 -32.11 -21.90
CA LEU A 563 17.81 -31.68 -22.68
C LEU A 563 17.55 -30.36 -23.41
N SER A 564 18.59 -29.52 -23.51
CA SER A 564 18.55 -28.31 -24.32
C SER A 564 18.27 -28.59 -25.79
N SER A 565 17.70 -27.60 -26.49
CA SER A 565 17.39 -27.70 -27.92
C SER A 565 18.63 -27.93 -28.76
N ASN A 566 19.79 -27.41 -28.36
CA ASN A 566 21.07 -27.63 -29.03
C ASN A 566 21.53 -29.10 -28.97
N LYS A 567 21.10 -29.84 -27.95
CA LYS A 567 21.38 -31.27 -27.77
C LYS A 567 20.20 -32.16 -28.19
N GLY A 568 19.21 -31.60 -28.89
CA GLY A 568 18.09 -32.35 -29.49
C GLY A 568 16.86 -32.53 -28.60
N GLY A 569 16.80 -31.85 -27.45
CA GLY A 569 15.68 -31.94 -26.50
C GLY A 569 14.70 -30.77 -26.53
N ALA A 570 13.62 -30.87 -25.74
CA ALA A 570 12.57 -29.84 -25.66
C ALA A 570 12.95 -28.61 -24.81
N ALA A 571 14.09 -28.67 -24.09
CA ALA A 571 14.56 -27.64 -23.17
C ALA A 571 13.55 -27.24 -22.09
N LEU A 572 12.73 -28.20 -21.62
CA LEU A 572 11.84 -27.97 -20.50
C LEU A 572 12.55 -28.35 -19.19
N PRO A 573 12.78 -27.41 -18.26
CA PRO A 573 13.57 -27.66 -17.07
C PRO A 573 12.96 -28.73 -16.16
N HIS A 574 13.83 -29.45 -15.44
CA HIS A 574 13.45 -30.32 -14.33
C HIS A 574 13.58 -29.54 -13.02
N PHE A 575 12.49 -28.92 -12.55
CA PHE A 575 12.51 -27.97 -11.44
C PHE A 575 13.03 -28.59 -10.14
N ARG A 576 12.73 -29.86 -9.86
CA ARG A 576 13.26 -30.54 -8.66
C ARG A 576 14.79 -30.66 -8.65
N ALA A 577 15.43 -30.78 -9.81
CA ALA A 577 16.89 -30.75 -9.91
C ALA A 577 17.42 -29.30 -9.92
N LEU A 578 16.72 -28.37 -10.57
CA LEU A 578 17.09 -26.95 -10.54
C LEU A 578 17.07 -26.36 -9.13
N LEU A 579 16.13 -26.76 -8.27
CA LEU A 579 16.10 -26.32 -6.88
C LEU A 579 17.37 -26.72 -6.12
N ASP A 580 17.96 -27.89 -6.42
CA ASP A 580 19.24 -28.29 -5.82
C ASP A 580 20.39 -27.42 -6.37
N VAL A 581 20.42 -27.18 -7.70
CA VAL A 581 21.42 -26.31 -8.33
C VAL A 581 21.35 -24.87 -7.78
N HIS A 582 20.14 -24.34 -7.61
CA HIS A 582 19.92 -23.00 -7.06
C HIS A 582 20.31 -22.93 -5.58
N ALA A 583 20.04 -23.96 -4.77
CA ALA A 583 20.46 -23.98 -3.38
C ALA A 583 21.99 -23.91 -3.24
N ILE A 584 22.72 -24.72 -4.02
CA ILE A 584 24.19 -24.70 -4.06
C ILE A 584 24.71 -23.37 -4.59
N SER A 585 24.18 -22.89 -5.71
CA SER A 585 24.62 -21.63 -6.31
C SER A 585 24.34 -20.42 -5.42
N HIS A 586 23.22 -20.41 -4.68
CA HIS A 586 22.89 -19.33 -3.76
C HIS A 586 23.79 -19.35 -2.53
N ALA A 587 24.02 -20.53 -1.94
CA ALA A 587 24.97 -20.70 -0.85
C ALA A 587 26.39 -20.25 -1.24
N PHE A 588 26.85 -20.65 -2.44
CA PHE A 588 28.18 -20.26 -2.93
C PHE A 588 28.28 -18.75 -3.10
N ARG A 589 27.29 -18.10 -3.73
CA ARG A 589 27.32 -16.64 -3.94
C ARG A 589 27.28 -15.83 -2.66
N LEU A 590 26.65 -16.31 -1.59
CA LEU A 590 26.68 -15.62 -0.30
C LEU A 590 28.05 -15.72 0.37
N LEU A 591 28.68 -16.90 0.31
CA LEU A 591 30.04 -17.12 0.83
C LEU A 591 31.13 -16.47 -0.03
N ALA A 592 30.83 -16.23 -1.30
CA ALA A 592 31.71 -15.61 -2.29
C ALA A 592 31.28 -14.17 -2.63
N SER A 593 30.52 -13.52 -1.74
CA SER A 593 30.06 -12.15 -1.93
C SER A 593 31.24 -11.17 -1.88
N ASP A 594 31.30 -10.22 -2.82
CA ASP A 594 32.30 -9.14 -2.80
C ASP A 594 32.09 -8.19 -1.59
N ASP A 595 30.84 -8.11 -1.08
CA ASP A 595 30.54 -7.42 0.18
C ASP A 595 30.94 -8.29 1.38
N GLN A 596 31.95 -7.82 2.11
CA GLN A 596 32.53 -8.49 3.28
C GLN A 596 31.49 -8.76 4.36
N LEU A 597 30.59 -7.81 4.63
CA LEU A 597 29.56 -7.98 5.67
C LEU A 597 28.59 -9.11 5.33
N THR A 598 28.14 -9.17 4.07
CA THR A 598 27.29 -10.27 3.59
C THR A 598 28.01 -11.62 3.68
N SER A 599 29.29 -11.66 3.30
CA SER A 599 30.11 -12.88 3.37
C SER A 599 30.32 -13.35 4.82
N ASP A 600 30.66 -12.44 5.72
CA ASP A 600 30.89 -12.73 7.15
C ASP A 600 29.60 -13.23 7.82
N VAL A 601 28.46 -12.57 7.57
CA VAL A 601 27.16 -12.99 8.10
C VAL A 601 26.76 -14.37 7.55
N ALA A 602 27.01 -14.62 6.26
CA ALA A 602 26.74 -15.91 5.64
C ALA A 602 27.61 -17.01 6.27
N PHE A 603 28.91 -16.74 6.43
CA PHE A 603 29.85 -17.69 7.03
C PHE A 603 29.53 -17.96 8.51
N ALA A 604 29.26 -16.93 9.31
CA ALA A 604 28.81 -17.08 10.70
C ALA A 604 27.50 -17.87 10.80
N GLY A 605 26.57 -17.65 9.87
CA GLY A 605 25.33 -18.42 9.76
C GLY A 605 25.57 -19.90 9.46
N LEU A 606 26.53 -20.22 8.59
CA LEU A 606 26.96 -21.59 8.30
C LEU A 606 27.61 -22.22 9.54
N GLN A 607 28.57 -21.54 10.16
CA GLN A 607 29.23 -21.98 11.38
C GLN A 607 28.23 -22.25 12.50
N GLY A 608 27.21 -21.40 12.67
CA GLY A 608 26.15 -21.62 13.66
C GLY A 608 25.37 -22.91 13.44
N VAL A 609 25.06 -23.26 12.18
CA VAL A 609 24.38 -24.54 11.86
C VAL A 609 25.30 -25.73 12.07
N VAL A 610 26.58 -25.61 11.72
CA VAL A 610 27.56 -26.68 11.88
C VAL A 610 27.88 -26.90 13.37
N ARG A 611 28.09 -25.83 14.14
CA ARG A 611 28.29 -25.85 15.61
C ARG A 611 27.16 -26.61 16.31
N LYS A 612 25.91 -26.40 15.92
CA LYS A 612 24.76 -27.15 16.48
C LYS A 612 24.81 -28.65 16.18
N LYS A 613 25.47 -29.09 15.10
CA LYS A 613 25.64 -30.50 14.75
C LYS A 613 26.80 -31.14 15.52
N ILE A 614 27.97 -30.49 15.48
CA ILE A 614 29.20 -31.06 16.05
C ILE A 614 29.35 -30.75 17.55
N LEU A 615 28.60 -29.79 18.10
CA LEU A 615 28.63 -29.30 19.49
C LEU A 615 29.97 -28.69 19.94
N ARG A 616 30.76 -28.18 18.98
CA ARG A 616 32.00 -27.43 19.18
C ARG A 616 32.17 -26.39 18.08
N ASP A 617 33.16 -25.53 18.21
CA ASP A 617 33.46 -24.55 17.17
C ASP A 617 33.99 -25.23 15.90
N PRO A 618 33.33 -25.00 14.74
CA PRO A 618 33.69 -25.66 13.50
C PRO A 618 34.85 -24.96 12.79
N THR A 619 35.78 -25.75 12.25
CA THR A 619 36.79 -25.23 11.34
C THR A 619 36.18 -24.90 9.97
N PRO A 620 36.79 -24.01 9.17
CA PRO A 620 36.34 -23.73 7.80
C PRO A 620 36.30 -25.00 6.91
N SER A 621 37.24 -25.92 7.11
CA SER A 621 37.29 -27.21 6.42
C SER A 621 36.13 -28.14 6.79
N GLU A 622 35.74 -28.19 8.07
CA GLU A 622 34.53 -28.91 8.52
C GLU A 622 33.24 -28.30 7.94
N CYS A 623 33.22 -26.97 7.75
CA CYS A 623 32.12 -26.29 7.07
C CYS A 623 32.03 -26.71 5.59
N ALA A 624 33.16 -26.86 4.90
CA ALA A 624 33.20 -27.38 3.53
C ALA A 624 32.75 -28.84 3.45
N GLU A 625 33.18 -29.69 4.40
CA GLU A 625 32.78 -31.08 4.50
C GLU A 625 31.27 -31.25 4.74
N PHE A 626 30.69 -30.40 5.59
CA PHE A 626 29.25 -30.32 5.78
C PHE A 626 28.53 -29.97 4.45
N LEU A 627 29.04 -28.99 3.71
CA LEU A 627 28.46 -28.58 2.41
C LEU A 627 28.63 -29.63 1.31
N ASN A 628 29.63 -30.52 1.41
CA ASN A 628 29.80 -31.68 0.55
C ASN A 628 28.72 -32.76 0.72
N GLY A 629 27.81 -32.60 1.69
CA GLY A 629 26.75 -33.57 1.91
C GLY A 629 27.10 -34.66 2.92
N ASN A 630 28.24 -34.58 3.62
CA ASN A 630 28.64 -35.61 4.58
C ASN A 630 27.56 -35.78 5.67
N LYS A 631 27.17 -37.03 5.98
CA LYS A 631 26.21 -37.41 7.02
C LYS A 631 26.77 -38.38 8.04
N ALA A 632 28.04 -38.74 7.94
CA ALA A 632 28.70 -39.64 8.87
C ALA A 632 29.22 -38.89 10.12
N GLY A 633 29.54 -39.64 11.17
CA GLY A 633 30.18 -39.14 12.40
C GLY A 633 29.38 -38.04 13.09
N ASP A 634 30.08 -36.98 13.51
CA ASP A 634 29.52 -35.83 14.24
C ASP A 634 28.41 -35.09 13.47
N PHE A 635 28.34 -35.27 12.14
CA PHE A 635 27.31 -34.66 11.30
C PHE A 635 25.99 -35.46 11.23
N ALA A 636 25.93 -36.66 11.85
CA ALA A 636 24.77 -37.56 11.83
C ALA A 636 23.63 -37.13 12.76
N ARG A 637 23.91 -36.31 13.78
CA ARG A 637 22.91 -35.90 14.79
C ARG A 637 21.69 -35.23 14.14
N GLU A 638 20.49 -35.66 14.52
CA GLU A 638 19.27 -34.95 14.14
C GLU A 638 19.22 -33.59 14.84
N SER A 639 19.01 -32.53 14.07
CA SER A 639 18.83 -31.18 14.61
C SER A 639 17.42 -30.76 14.23
N GLY A 640 16.63 -30.25 15.17
CA GLY A 640 15.29 -29.70 14.90
C GLY A 640 15.25 -28.50 13.93
N ASP A 641 16.40 -28.08 13.39
CA ASP A 641 16.53 -27.05 12.34
C ASP A 641 16.00 -27.56 10.98
N HIS A 642 14.69 -27.70 10.87
CA HIS A 642 14.03 -27.90 9.59
C HIS A 642 13.92 -26.54 8.88
N SER A 643 14.86 -26.23 7.96
CA SER A 643 14.72 -25.32 6.79
C SER A 643 15.76 -24.19 6.58
N THR A 644 16.97 -24.23 7.17
CA THR A 644 18.02 -23.24 6.83
C THR A 644 18.54 -23.38 5.40
N LEU A 645 19.11 -22.32 4.82
CA LEU A 645 19.80 -22.39 3.52
C LEU A 645 20.91 -23.45 3.52
N TRP A 646 21.70 -23.51 4.59
CA TRP A 646 22.85 -24.40 4.72
C TRP A 646 22.45 -25.87 4.78
N SER A 647 21.44 -26.22 5.57
CA SER A 647 20.89 -27.59 5.59
C SER A 647 20.32 -27.98 4.23
N ARG A 648 19.73 -27.04 3.49
CA ARG A 648 19.26 -27.29 2.12
C ARG A 648 20.40 -27.46 1.12
N ALA A 649 21.45 -26.64 1.20
CA ALA A 649 22.63 -26.75 0.35
C ALA A 649 23.34 -28.09 0.56
N ARG A 650 23.52 -28.53 1.81
CA ARG A 650 24.03 -29.87 2.16
C ARG A 650 23.19 -30.99 1.56
N GLN A 651 21.86 -30.93 1.73
CA GLN A 651 20.96 -31.93 1.16
C GLN A 651 20.95 -31.91 -0.39
N ALA A 652 21.05 -30.73 -1.00
CA ALA A 652 21.18 -30.57 -2.43
C ALA A 652 22.49 -31.19 -2.93
N ALA A 653 23.58 -30.99 -2.19
CA ALA A 653 24.89 -31.52 -2.53
C ALA A 653 24.92 -33.05 -2.48
N ASP A 654 24.43 -33.66 -1.39
CA ASP A 654 24.28 -35.11 -1.25
C ASP A 654 23.48 -35.74 -2.41
N ARG A 655 22.41 -35.06 -2.86
CA ARG A 655 21.60 -35.54 -3.99
C ARG A 655 22.30 -35.36 -5.34
N LEU A 656 22.91 -34.20 -5.59
CA LEU A 656 23.55 -33.90 -6.87
C LEU A 656 24.87 -34.65 -7.06
N TYR A 657 25.59 -34.96 -5.98
CA TYR A 657 26.87 -35.70 -6.01
C TYR A 657 26.74 -37.12 -6.62
N LYS A 658 25.53 -37.68 -6.60
CA LYS A 658 25.20 -38.95 -7.25
C LYS A 658 25.29 -38.89 -8.78
N TYR A 659 25.11 -37.70 -9.36
CA TYR A 659 25.01 -37.47 -10.80
C TYR A 659 26.18 -36.65 -11.36
N ILE A 660 26.66 -35.68 -10.57
CA ILE A 660 27.69 -34.71 -10.90
C ILE A 660 28.74 -34.75 -9.79
N LYS A 661 29.99 -35.03 -10.12
CA LYS A 661 31.07 -35.05 -9.13
C LYS A 661 31.59 -33.63 -8.90
N PHE A 662 31.53 -33.17 -7.66
CA PHE A 662 32.08 -31.89 -7.25
C PHE A 662 32.42 -31.89 -5.75
N SER A 663 33.29 -31.01 -5.31
CA SER A 663 33.60 -30.79 -3.90
C SER A 663 33.73 -29.30 -3.56
N TRP A 664 33.18 -28.93 -2.41
CA TRP A 664 33.47 -27.69 -1.71
C TRP A 664 34.82 -27.84 -1.00
N ILE A 665 35.68 -26.84 -1.16
CA ILE A 665 36.99 -26.77 -0.52
C ILE A 665 37.15 -25.37 0.05
N TYR A 666 37.66 -25.26 1.27
CA TYR A 666 38.10 -24.00 1.82
C TYR A 666 39.58 -23.79 1.46
N ASN A 667 39.89 -22.67 0.81
CA ASN A 667 41.27 -22.28 0.52
C ASN A 667 41.76 -21.39 1.67
N GLU A 668 42.71 -21.90 2.48
CA GLU A 668 43.27 -21.20 3.63
C GLU A 668 44.11 -19.98 3.22
N GLU A 669 44.84 -20.06 2.09
CA GLU A 669 45.69 -18.97 1.59
C GLU A 669 44.85 -17.76 1.13
N LEU A 670 43.70 -18.02 0.53
CA LEU A 670 42.78 -16.99 0.02
C LEU A 670 41.62 -16.67 0.96
N GLY A 671 41.52 -17.35 2.11
CA GLY A 671 40.45 -17.17 3.09
C GLY A 671 39.03 -17.35 2.53
N CYS A 672 38.83 -18.22 1.53
CA CYS A 672 37.55 -18.29 0.82
C CYS A 672 37.14 -19.72 0.41
N PHE A 673 35.85 -19.90 0.10
CA PHE A 673 35.30 -21.16 -0.39
C PHE A 673 35.40 -21.28 -1.91
N ASN A 674 35.93 -22.41 -2.38
CA ASN A 674 35.98 -22.80 -3.78
C ASN A 674 35.08 -24.02 -4.04
N LEU A 675 34.58 -24.12 -5.27
CA LEU A 675 33.78 -25.27 -5.73
C LEU A 675 34.51 -25.96 -6.89
N ASN A 676 35.07 -27.14 -6.62
CA ASN A 676 35.73 -27.97 -7.62
C ASN A 676 34.71 -28.86 -8.30
N ILE A 677 34.54 -28.72 -9.61
CA ILE A 677 33.65 -29.54 -10.41
C ILE A 677 34.51 -30.48 -11.26
N PHE A 678 34.42 -31.78 -11.01
CA PHE A 678 35.24 -32.80 -11.65
C PHE A 678 34.67 -33.17 -13.01
N ARG A 679 35.15 -32.48 -14.05
CA ARG A 679 34.84 -32.74 -15.45
C ARG A 679 36.03 -33.44 -16.12
N SER A 680 35.74 -34.27 -17.11
CA SER A 680 36.74 -34.85 -18.00
C SER A 680 36.72 -34.08 -19.34
N PRO A 681 37.88 -33.66 -19.89
CA PRO A 681 39.25 -33.94 -19.42
C PRO A 681 39.75 -33.02 -18.30
N ASN A 682 39.18 -31.82 -18.13
CA ASN A 682 39.74 -30.81 -17.22
C ASN A 682 38.77 -30.49 -16.06
N PRO A 683 39.17 -30.68 -14.78
CA PRO A 683 38.39 -30.21 -13.65
C PRO A 683 38.34 -28.68 -13.64
N VAL A 684 37.22 -28.13 -13.16
CA VAL A 684 37.01 -26.68 -13.08
C VAL A 684 36.92 -26.28 -11.61
N CYS A 685 37.84 -25.45 -11.15
CA CYS A 685 37.76 -24.79 -9.84
C CYS A 685 37.01 -23.47 -10.02
N VAL A 686 35.86 -23.32 -9.35
CA VAL A 686 35.12 -22.07 -9.31
C VAL A 686 35.54 -21.30 -8.07
N VAL A 687 36.17 -20.16 -8.28
CA VAL A 687 36.60 -19.20 -7.25
C VAL A 687 35.59 -18.05 -7.13
N PRO A 688 35.64 -17.20 -6.08
CA PRO A 688 34.66 -16.15 -5.84
C PRO A 688 34.38 -15.22 -7.03
N SER A 689 35.43 -14.77 -7.74
CA SER A 689 35.30 -13.92 -8.94
C SER A 689 34.50 -14.56 -10.09
N THR A 690 34.30 -15.87 -10.05
CA THR A 690 33.54 -16.66 -11.03
C THR A 690 32.26 -17.27 -10.45
N ALA A 691 31.80 -16.84 -9.28
CA ALA A 691 30.61 -17.34 -8.59
C ALA A 691 29.32 -17.28 -9.45
N GLY A 692 29.26 -16.36 -10.42
CA GLY A 692 28.19 -16.27 -11.41
C GLY A 692 28.01 -17.56 -12.24
N LEU A 693 29.10 -18.30 -12.47
CA LEU A 693 29.15 -19.48 -13.35
C LEU A 693 28.59 -20.76 -12.72
N VAL A 694 28.54 -20.87 -11.38
CA VAL A 694 28.15 -22.11 -10.67
C VAL A 694 26.86 -22.71 -11.22
N ALA A 695 25.79 -21.92 -11.31
CA ALA A 695 24.49 -22.41 -11.79
C ALA A 695 24.51 -22.82 -13.28
N ARG A 696 25.38 -22.22 -14.10
CA ARG A 696 25.54 -22.60 -15.51
C ARG A 696 26.29 -23.92 -15.59
N LEU A 697 27.44 -24.01 -14.92
CA LEU A 697 28.27 -25.21 -14.91
C LEU A 697 27.51 -26.44 -14.39
N LEU A 698 26.85 -26.33 -13.24
CA LEU A 698 26.07 -27.44 -12.69
C LEU A 698 24.90 -27.87 -13.59
N ARG A 699 24.29 -26.93 -14.34
CA ARG A 699 23.25 -27.28 -15.34
C ARG A 699 23.86 -28.02 -16.53
N ASP A 700 25.02 -27.58 -17.03
CA ASP A 700 25.70 -28.24 -18.15
C ASP A 700 26.12 -29.67 -17.81
N ASP A 701 26.59 -29.90 -16.58
CA ASP A 701 26.95 -31.25 -16.12
C ASP A 701 25.74 -32.13 -15.88
N LEU A 702 24.63 -31.55 -15.40
CA LEU A 702 23.35 -32.24 -15.28
C LEU A 702 22.84 -32.69 -16.67
N GLU A 703 22.92 -31.82 -17.68
CA GLU A 703 22.59 -32.20 -19.05
C GLU A 703 23.53 -33.28 -19.60
N SER A 704 24.82 -33.20 -19.29
CA SER A 704 25.79 -34.23 -19.70
C SER A 704 25.48 -35.57 -19.05
N HIS A 705 25.03 -35.58 -17.80
CA HIS A 705 24.51 -36.77 -17.13
C HIS A 705 23.26 -37.33 -17.84
N TYR A 706 22.31 -36.48 -18.23
CA TYR A 706 21.13 -36.90 -18.99
C TYR A 706 21.48 -37.50 -20.35
N ILE A 707 22.47 -36.95 -21.06
CA ILE A 707 23.00 -37.55 -22.30
C ILE A 707 23.58 -38.93 -22.02
N ARG A 708 24.47 -39.08 -21.03
CA ARG A 708 25.07 -40.39 -20.69
C ARG A 708 24.02 -41.44 -20.36
N GLN A 709 23.00 -41.07 -19.58
CA GLN A 709 21.88 -41.95 -19.26
C GLN A 709 21.02 -42.32 -20.47
N LEU A 710 20.87 -41.41 -21.44
CA LEU A 710 20.15 -41.71 -22.67
C LEU A 710 20.97 -42.61 -23.60
N SER A 711 22.26 -42.31 -23.77
CA SER A 711 23.18 -43.08 -24.61
C SER A 711 23.38 -44.51 -24.11
N SER A 712 23.28 -44.76 -22.80
CA SER A 712 23.35 -46.12 -22.25
C SER A 712 22.12 -47.00 -22.56
N LEU A 713 21.04 -46.43 -23.10
CA LEU A 713 19.83 -47.18 -23.43
C LEU A 713 20.01 -47.92 -24.77
N VAL A 714 19.93 -49.25 -24.71
CA VAL A 714 20.08 -50.15 -25.86
C VAL A 714 19.18 -49.81 -27.07
N ASP A 715 17.96 -49.32 -26.83
CA ASP A 715 16.97 -49.03 -27.90
C ASP A 715 16.88 -47.52 -28.19
N GLN A 716 16.60 -46.72 -27.16
CA GLN A 716 16.32 -45.30 -27.31
C GLN A 716 17.58 -44.42 -27.40
N GLY A 717 18.77 -44.97 -27.09
CA GLY A 717 20.03 -44.24 -27.03
C GLY A 717 20.84 -44.20 -28.31
N LYS A 718 20.53 -45.06 -29.30
CA LYS A 718 21.41 -45.34 -30.45
C LYS A 718 21.80 -44.14 -31.31
N THR A 719 20.95 -43.11 -31.38
CA THR A 719 21.23 -41.92 -32.20
C THR A 719 21.62 -40.69 -31.38
N VAL A 720 21.64 -40.81 -30.05
CA VAL A 720 21.88 -39.68 -29.12
C VAL A 720 23.25 -39.08 -29.35
N GLU A 721 24.28 -39.92 -29.50
CA GLU A 721 25.63 -39.47 -29.79
C GLU A 721 25.68 -38.61 -31.06
N VAL A 722 25.01 -39.03 -32.13
CA VAL A 722 25.02 -38.33 -33.42
C VAL A 722 24.33 -36.97 -33.36
N PHE A 723 23.13 -36.88 -32.78
CA PHE A 723 22.40 -35.62 -32.76
C PHE A 723 22.83 -34.68 -31.63
N SER A 724 23.47 -35.17 -30.57
CA SER A 724 23.89 -34.32 -29.44
C SER A 724 25.25 -33.63 -29.65
N GLN A 725 26.05 -34.09 -30.61
CA GLN A 725 27.38 -33.56 -30.91
C GLN A 725 27.35 -32.14 -31.49
N HIS A 726 26.42 -31.82 -32.39
CA HIS A 726 26.42 -30.53 -33.11
C HIS A 726 25.04 -29.84 -33.06
N PRO A 727 24.96 -28.55 -32.65
CA PRO A 727 23.69 -27.81 -32.58
C PRO A 727 22.92 -27.73 -33.91
N ALA A 728 23.63 -27.68 -35.05
CA ALA A 728 23.00 -27.64 -36.38
C ALA A 728 22.12 -28.87 -36.65
N SER A 729 22.43 -30.02 -36.07
CA SER A 729 21.58 -31.23 -36.14
C SER A 729 20.19 -31.02 -35.54
N ASN A 730 20.01 -29.96 -34.74
CA ASN A 730 18.81 -29.69 -33.96
C ASN A 730 18.18 -28.32 -34.24
N HIS A 731 18.65 -27.59 -35.25
CA HIS A 731 18.23 -26.22 -35.57
C HIS A 731 16.69 -26.03 -35.61
N PHE A 732 15.98 -27.00 -36.20
CA PHE A 732 14.53 -26.97 -36.35
C PHE A 732 13.75 -26.93 -35.02
N LEU A 733 14.35 -27.33 -33.89
CA LEU A 733 13.69 -27.28 -32.57
C LEU A 733 13.44 -25.85 -32.07
N GLN A 734 14.18 -24.86 -32.60
CA GLN A 734 14.07 -23.47 -32.17
C GLN A 734 13.15 -22.66 -33.09
N ALA A 735 13.44 -22.69 -34.41
CA ALA A 735 12.74 -21.85 -35.39
C ALA A 735 11.68 -22.62 -36.20
N GLY A 736 11.78 -23.95 -36.29
CA GLY A 736 10.93 -24.76 -37.17
C GLY A 736 11.27 -24.66 -38.65
N ASP A 737 12.32 -23.91 -39.00
CA ASP A 737 12.71 -23.67 -40.38
C ASP A 737 12.90 -24.97 -41.14
N PHE A 738 12.39 -25.00 -42.37
CA PHE A 738 12.47 -26.13 -43.30
C PHE A 738 11.91 -27.46 -42.77
N THR A 739 10.98 -27.43 -41.80
CA THR A 739 10.38 -28.63 -41.19
C THR A 739 8.86 -28.65 -41.36
N ARG A 740 8.31 -29.67 -42.02
CA ARG A 740 6.85 -29.84 -42.10
C ARG A 740 6.32 -30.48 -40.80
N PHE A 741 5.03 -30.32 -40.51
CA PHE A 741 4.42 -30.95 -39.32
C PHE A 741 4.52 -32.49 -39.32
N CYS A 742 4.45 -33.12 -40.49
CA CYS A 742 4.69 -34.56 -40.61
C CYS A 742 6.13 -34.94 -40.22
N ASP A 743 7.11 -34.12 -40.60
CA ASP A 743 8.52 -34.34 -40.30
C ASP A 743 8.78 -34.18 -38.80
N TRP A 744 8.18 -33.16 -38.18
CA TRP A 744 8.22 -32.95 -36.73
C TRP A 744 7.66 -34.16 -35.96
N ASN A 745 6.48 -34.64 -36.38
CA ASN A 745 5.82 -35.79 -35.74
C ASN A 745 6.62 -37.09 -35.88
N PHE A 746 7.47 -37.19 -36.90
CA PHE A 746 8.29 -38.35 -37.19
C PHE A 746 9.66 -38.30 -36.50
N ILE A 747 10.37 -37.17 -36.59
CA ILE A 747 11.81 -37.07 -36.30
C ILE A 747 12.17 -37.43 -34.85
N HIS A 748 11.37 -36.99 -33.86
CA HIS A 748 11.65 -37.27 -32.45
C HIS A 748 11.43 -38.75 -32.10
N ARG A 749 10.40 -39.37 -32.68
CA ARG A 749 10.18 -40.82 -32.53
C ARG A 749 11.29 -41.62 -33.20
N ALA A 750 11.74 -41.20 -34.38
CA ALA A 750 12.82 -41.86 -35.11
C ALA A 750 14.13 -41.79 -34.31
N ARG A 751 14.49 -40.61 -33.78
CA ARG A 751 15.69 -40.41 -32.95
C ARG A 751 15.69 -41.28 -31.69
N LEU A 752 14.56 -41.37 -30.99
CA LEU A 752 14.44 -42.19 -29.77
C LEU A 752 14.10 -43.67 -30.01
N GLY A 753 14.17 -44.21 -31.23
CA GLY A 753 13.80 -45.63 -31.44
C GLY A 753 12.32 -45.94 -31.16
N CYS A 754 11.47 -44.92 -31.15
CA CYS A 754 10.08 -44.97 -30.70
C CYS A 754 9.05 -45.12 -31.84
N LEU A 755 9.50 -45.37 -33.07
CA LEU A 755 8.60 -45.70 -34.19
C LEU A 755 7.86 -47.02 -33.93
N GLN A 756 6.61 -47.10 -34.37
CA GLN A 756 5.76 -48.29 -34.21
C GLN A 756 6.15 -49.37 -35.22
N LEU A 757 7.26 -50.07 -34.95
CA LEU A 757 7.74 -51.20 -35.73
C LEU A 757 7.52 -52.51 -34.97
N ASN A 758 7.31 -53.61 -35.70
CA ASN A 758 6.99 -54.90 -35.10
C ASN A 758 8.03 -55.36 -34.08
N ALA A 759 9.32 -55.12 -34.33
CA ALA A 759 10.39 -55.54 -33.41
C ALA A 759 10.64 -54.57 -32.25
N THR A 760 10.04 -53.37 -32.23
CA THR A 760 10.21 -52.36 -31.17
C THR A 760 9.02 -52.28 -30.21
N MET A 761 7.96 -53.08 -30.42
CA MET A 761 6.79 -53.15 -29.55
C MET A 761 6.94 -54.22 -28.46
N ARG A 762 7.47 -53.84 -27.29
CA ARG A 762 7.81 -54.75 -26.17
C ARG A 762 6.66 -55.60 -25.60
N PHE A 763 5.40 -55.18 -25.76
CA PHE A 763 4.22 -55.85 -25.17
C PHE A 763 3.22 -56.34 -26.21
N SER A 764 3.63 -56.36 -27.48
CA SER A 764 2.76 -56.79 -28.58
C SER A 764 2.98 -58.27 -28.87
N LYS A 765 1.92 -59.09 -28.92
CA LYS A 765 1.96 -60.48 -29.44
C LYS A 765 2.24 -60.55 -30.96
N ARG A 766 2.77 -59.49 -31.57
CA ARG A 766 2.97 -59.40 -33.01
C ARG A 766 4.29 -60.05 -33.38
N ASN A 767 4.29 -60.74 -34.50
CA ASN A 767 5.48 -61.31 -35.10
C ASN A 767 6.54 -60.21 -35.34
N PRO A 768 7.77 -60.33 -34.81
CA PRO A 768 8.81 -59.30 -34.96
C PRO A 768 9.28 -59.12 -36.41
N LYS A 769 8.90 -60.03 -37.33
CA LYS A 769 9.26 -59.96 -38.74
C LYS A 769 8.78 -58.67 -39.42
N CYS A 770 9.52 -58.24 -40.46
CA CYS A 770 9.17 -57.10 -41.30
C CYS A 770 7.85 -57.34 -42.03
N ARG A 771 6.93 -56.38 -41.93
CA ARG A 771 5.60 -56.42 -42.57
C ARG A 771 5.65 -56.37 -44.09
N LYS A 772 6.80 -55.96 -44.66
CA LYS A 772 6.97 -55.76 -46.10
C LYS A 772 7.84 -56.83 -46.75
N CYS A 773 8.98 -57.19 -46.15
CA CYS A 773 9.92 -58.14 -46.75
C CYS A 773 10.16 -59.43 -45.95
N GLY A 774 9.48 -59.61 -44.81
CA GLY A 774 9.60 -60.83 -44.00
C GLY A 774 10.90 -61.00 -43.20
N TYR A 775 11.83 -60.03 -43.24
CA TYR A 775 13.09 -60.07 -42.48
C TYR A 775 12.85 -60.27 -40.97
N VAL A 776 13.76 -60.99 -40.30
CA VAL A 776 13.58 -61.52 -38.93
C VAL A 776 13.15 -60.47 -37.90
N ARG A 777 13.66 -59.22 -37.99
CA ARG A 777 13.31 -58.13 -37.07
C ARG A 777 13.06 -56.81 -37.80
N GLU A 778 11.82 -56.34 -37.77
CA GLU A 778 11.42 -55.01 -38.26
C GLU A 778 11.93 -53.90 -37.32
N THR A 779 13.18 -53.50 -37.51
CA THR A 779 13.81 -52.41 -36.76
C THR A 779 13.96 -51.15 -37.61
N ILE A 780 14.25 -50.00 -37.00
CA ILE A 780 14.47 -48.74 -37.75
C ILE A 780 15.64 -48.89 -38.74
N PRO A 781 16.82 -49.42 -38.36
CA PRO A 781 17.90 -49.66 -39.32
C PRO A 781 17.48 -50.59 -40.46
N HIS A 782 16.69 -51.63 -40.17
CA HIS A 782 16.16 -52.48 -41.22
C HIS A 782 15.26 -51.69 -42.18
N VAL A 783 14.22 -51.01 -41.69
CA VAL A 783 13.25 -50.29 -42.54
C VAL A 783 13.87 -49.11 -43.29
N LEU A 784 14.88 -48.44 -42.72
CA LEU A 784 15.52 -47.27 -43.32
C LEU A 784 16.75 -47.57 -44.16
N ASN A 785 17.44 -48.70 -43.96
CA ASN A 785 18.71 -48.98 -44.64
C ASN A 785 18.77 -50.34 -45.35
N HIS A 786 17.93 -51.35 -44.98
CA HIS A 786 18.12 -52.74 -45.42
C HIS A 786 16.87 -53.48 -45.94
N CYS A 787 15.67 -52.95 -45.72
CA CYS A 787 14.40 -53.43 -46.30
C CYS A 787 14.30 -53.21 -47.82
N LYS A 788 14.56 -54.25 -48.62
CA LYS A 788 14.54 -54.22 -50.10
C LYS A 788 13.33 -53.47 -50.73
N PRO A 789 12.08 -53.62 -50.27
CA PRO A 789 10.93 -52.87 -50.81
C PRO A 789 11.02 -51.33 -50.68
N HIS A 790 11.93 -50.81 -49.86
CA HIS A 790 12.15 -49.38 -49.66
C HIS A 790 13.42 -48.86 -50.36
N SER A 791 14.15 -49.71 -51.10
CA SER A 791 15.42 -49.37 -51.76
C SER A 791 15.29 -48.16 -52.69
N ASP A 792 14.25 -48.11 -53.52
CA ASP A 792 14.00 -47.01 -54.46
C ASP A 792 13.58 -45.72 -53.76
N ALA A 793 13.00 -45.81 -52.56
CA ALA A 793 12.67 -44.65 -51.74
C ALA A 793 13.88 -44.10 -50.98
N TRP A 794 14.91 -44.92 -50.70
CA TRP A 794 16.19 -44.42 -50.18
C TRP A 794 17.02 -43.79 -51.27
N LYS A 795 17.13 -44.42 -52.45
CA LYS A 795 17.81 -43.84 -53.62
C LYS A 795 17.27 -42.46 -53.96
N ARG A 796 15.95 -42.31 -54.10
CA ARG A 796 15.31 -41.00 -54.33
C ARG A 796 15.59 -39.97 -53.22
N ARG A 797 15.69 -40.39 -51.96
CA ARG A 797 16.05 -39.50 -50.84
C ARG A 797 17.52 -39.12 -50.84
N HIS A 798 18.40 -40.07 -51.15
CA HIS A 798 19.83 -39.85 -51.35
C HIS A 798 20.05 -38.79 -52.44
N ASP A 799 19.46 -38.99 -53.61
CA ASP A 799 19.58 -38.09 -54.76
C ASP A 799 19.00 -36.70 -54.43
N ALA A 800 17.88 -36.63 -53.70
CA ALA A 800 17.30 -35.35 -53.28
C ALA A 800 18.19 -34.57 -52.30
N ILE A 801 18.85 -35.27 -51.35
CA ILE A 801 19.79 -34.66 -50.39
C ILE A 801 21.07 -34.22 -51.10
N GLN A 802 21.65 -35.08 -51.93
CA GLN A 802 22.81 -34.82 -52.77
C GLN A 802 22.60 -33.56 -53.64
N ASN A 803 21.42 -33.45 -54.28
CA ASN A 803 21.04 -32.29 -55.07
C ASN A 803 20.80 -31.02 -54.24
N ARG A 804 20.41 -31.13 -52.97
CA ARG A 804 20.19 -29.98 -52.09
C ARG A 804 21.51 -29.47 -51.50
N VAL A 805 22.42 -30.37 -51.16
CA VAL A 805 23.79 -30.04 -50.70
C VAL A 805 24.60 -29.44 -51.84
N ALA A 806 24.56 -30.01 -53.04
CA ALA A 806 25.21 -29.44 -54.22
C ALA A 806 24.73 -28.00 -54.53
N ARG A 807 23.43 -27.72 -54.32
CA ARG A 807 22.86 -26.38 -54.48
C ARG A 807 23.24 -25.38 -53.38
N ALA A 808 23.65 -25.87 -52.21
CA ALA A 808 24.05 -25.03 -51.08
C ALA A 808 25.55 -24.68 -51.10
N ILE A 809 26.36 -25.37 -51.91
CA ILE A 809 27.78 -25.05 -52.10
C ILE A 809 27.89 -23.80 -52.97
N SER A 810 28.48 -22.74 -52.42
CA SER A 810 28.64 -21.45 -53.11
C SER A 810 29.44 -21.62 -54.42
N SER A 811 28.98 -20.96 -55.49
CA SER A 811 29.64 -20.93 -56.80
C SER A 811 31.05 -20.30 -56.79
N SER A 812 31.44 -19.69 -55.67
CA SER A 812 32.78 -19.15 -55.42
C SER A 812 33.82 -20.20 -54.98
N VAL A 813 33.41 -21.42 -54.60
CA VAL A 813 34.30 -22.45 -54.02
C VAL A 813 34.85 -23.42 -55.07
N GLY A 814 34.17 -23.59 -56.20
CA GLY A 814 34.59 -24.50 -57.29
C GLY A 814 33.42 -25.02 -58.13
N SER A 815 33.69 -25.97 -59.04
CA SER A 815 32.65 -26.68 -59.81
C SER A 815 32.34 -28.03 -59.14
N VAL A 816 31.05 -28.33 -58.96
CA VAL A 816 30.55 -29.54 -58.30
C VAL A 816 30.13 -30.56 -59.36
N SER A 817 30.75 -31.75 -59.36
CA SER A 817 30.33 -32.89 -60.17
C SER A 817 29.69 -33.95 -59.29
N ILE A 818 28.51 -34.44 -59.71
CA ILE A 818 27.69 -35.41 -58.96
C ILE A 818 27.62 -36.72 -59.76
N ASN A 819 27.87 -37.85 -59.11
CA ASN A 819 27.77 -39.19 -59.70
C ASN A 819 28.53 -39.36 -61.04
N LYS A 820 29.69 -38.72 -61.18
CA LYS A 820 30.55 -38.80 -62.37
C LYS A 820 31.83 -39.57 -62.07
N LYS A 821 32.34 -40.30 -63.06
CA LYS A 821 33.67 -40.92 -63.00
C LYS A 821 34.73 -39.81 -62.97
N PHE A 822 35.64 -39.88 -62.00
CA PHE A 822 36.71 -38.90 -61.85
C PHE A 822 37.98 -39.40 -62.56
N PRO A 823 38.66 -38.58 -63.40
CA PRO A 823 39.87 -39.00 -64.08
C PRO A 823 40.98 -39.34 -63.07
N GLY A 824 41.57 -40.54 -63.16
CA GLY A 824 42.70 -40.96 -62.30
C GLY A 824 42.35 -41.85 -61.09
N ILE A 825 41.07 -42.19 -60.86
CA ILE A 825 40.65 -43.17 -59.84
C ILE A 825 40.26 -44.48 -60.54
N ALA A 826 40.64 -45.64 -59.96
CA ALA A 826 40.37 -46.97 -60.51
C ALA A 826 38.89 -47.15 -60.93
N GLN A 827 38.67 -47.84 -62.07
CA GLN A 827 37.45 -47.80 -62.90
C GLN A 827 36.11 -48.20 -62.23
N THR A 828 36.10 -48.61 -60.96
CA THR A 828 34.95 -49.18 -60.26
C THR A 828 34.31 -48.29 -59.20
N LEU A 829 34.88 -47.13 -58.85
CA LEU A 829 34.32 -46.22 -57.84
C LEU A 829 33.76 -44.94 -58.47
N ILE A 830 32.46 -44.70 -58.28
CA ILE A 830 31.79 -43.44 -58.63
C ILE A 830 31.53 -42.70 -57.32
N PRO A 831 32.32 -41.66 -56.98
CA PRO A 831 32.07 -40.87 -55.80
C PRO A 831 30.76 -40.08 -55.92
N ASP A 832 30.01 -39.98 -54.82
CA ASP A 832 28.71 -39.32 -54.79
C ASP A 832 28.83 -37.82 -55.16
N MET A 833 29.84 -37.11 -54.69
CA MET A 833 30.04 -35.70 -55.04
C MET A 833 31.52 -35.34 -55.00
N VAL A 834 32.01 -34.65 -56.04
CA VAL A 834 33.40 -34.20 -56.15
C VAL A 834 33.43 -32.71 -56.42
N LEU A 835 34.23 -31.99 -55.64
CA LEU A 835 34.44 -30.55 -55.74
C LEU A 835 35.79 -30.28 -56.41
N THR A 836 35.78 -29.60 -57.55
CA THR A 836 37.00 -29.21 -58.27
C THR A 836 37.21 -27.71 -58.14
N LYS A 837 38.41 -27.32 -57.71
CA LYS A 837 38.79 -25.91 -57.56
C LYS A 837 38.81 -25.26 -58.95
N LYS A 838 38.24 -24.05 -59.10
CA LYS A 838 38.45 -23.25 -60.32
C LYS A 838 39.94 -22.88 -60.39
N SER A 839 40.59 -23.16 -61.53
CA SER A 839 41.93 -22.67 -61.84
C SER A 839 41.99 -21.15 -61.83
#